data_AF-A0A1S8D3N9-F1
#
_entry.id   AF-A0A1S8D3N9-F1
#
_cell.length_a   1.000
_cell.length_b   1.000
_cell.length_c   1.000
_cell.angle_alpha   90.00
_cell.angle_beta   90.00
_cell.angle_gamma   90.00
#
_symmetry.space_group_name_H-M   'P 1'
#
loop_
_entity.id
_entity.type
_entity.pdbx_description
1 polymer ?
#
loop_
_entity_poly.entity_id
_entity_poly.type
_entity_poly.pdbx_seq_one_letter_code
_entity_poly.pdbx_strand_id
1 'polypeptide(L)'
;MFTSQARFNIAFSSALIGGNITPYFQPIVSLEENRTVGFEVLARWHDEKQGNIPPSVFVFHAEKADMLDELLDSLMRQSFAAAQDWDGDFYLAFNLSPTQLQHPHLPERIASLAKEFGFPLERLHIEITETAILEDEKNSRRVLEQIIAMGCAISLDDFGTGYSSLTWLRTLPFSKIKIDTSFVRSMLEQKESRKIVAAVVGLGQSLDLSVIAEGVETLEQAELLQKIGCGYAQGYLFSRPVPANAVPGLLRGPASAAFATDPANLTLEQRAHQISALYASDNMSICFLGLDYVIKDASPVFARNLGRPLDDVIGRQVNDVMPEGVGRIAWLHSYWARNLPAPAYERKLPDGGTHLLFIHRVPDEVGELLGYSIIVIDITENKKTEEALRKSEEHYRIAATLSPRLSWQMDAQGQIEAIDESYARMMGLVLDDVRGTKWTNIVHPADRDRIKASWGRALSNGSVYDEELRYRMPDGSYRWFRSYVAPQKAPDGTVLRWYGQKEDIDTRKISLDALRDQEEQFRFILDNCPHLFWMTTPDGQMTRANPRIFHLTGQTYEQTRNHGWLDIVHPEQRAAVRAQWMECLRTGKVYDVDFQARLSDGRWHWMRAWGAPRCDDARNILGWYGTLSEITTPRSPGAQLPAVSPLRAYTLHDEQESQSREIAALPRTWSR
;
A
#
# COMPACT_ATOMS: atom_id res chain seq x y z
N MET A 1 -2.82 5.67 -35.18
CA MET A 1 -2.48 5.67 -33.73
C MET A 1 -1.37 6.66 -33.46
N PHE A 2 -1.60 7.58 -32.53
CA PHE A 2 -0.78 8.77 -32.32
C PHE A 2 0.64 8.42 -31.90
N THR A 3 1.64 8.94 -32.61
CA THR A 3 3.07 8.63 -32.41
C THR A 3 3.71 9.41 -31.25
N SER A 4 2.98 10.35 -30.64
CA SER A 4 3.42 11.16 -29.49
C SER A 4 2.22 11.86 -28.84
N GLN A 5 2.25 12.10 -27.52
CA GLN A 5 1.21 12.83 -26.79
C GLN A 5 0.97 14.25 -27.36
N ALA A 6 2.02 14.97 -27.75
CA ALA A 6 1.89 16.30 -28.35
C ALA A 6 1.04 16.30 -29.65
N ARG A 7 1.22 15.29 -30.51
CA ARG A 7 0.40 15.11 -31.72
C ARG A 7 -1.05 14.74 -31.39
N PHE A 8 -1.27 13.97 -30.33
CA PHE A 8 -2.62 13.68 -29.84
C PHE A 8 -3.32 14.96 -29.39
N ASN A 9 -2.70 15.75 -28.50
CA ASN A 9 -3.33 16.96 -27.94
C ASN A 9 -3.74 17.96 -29.04
N ILE A 10 -2.89 18.15 -30.07
CA ILE A 10 -3.21 19.03 -31.21
C ILE A 10 -4.40 18.48 -32.01
N ALA A 11 -4.37 17.18 -32.35
CA ALA A 11 -5.44 16.55 -33.12
C ALA A 11 -6.77 16.54 -32.35
N PHE A 12 -6.73 16.25 -31.05
CA PHE A 12 -7.89 16.21 -30.17
C PHE A 12 -8.50 17.60 -29.97
N SER A 13 -7.68 18.62 -29.71
CA SER A 13 -8.14 20.03 -29.63
C SER A 13 -8.78 20.48 -30.94
N SER A 14 -8.14 20.18 -32.07
CA SER A 14 -8.69 20.50 -33.40
C SER A 14 -9.99 19.77 -33.67
N ALA A 15 -10.14 18.52 -33.19
CA ALA A 15 -11.35 17.73 -33.35
C ALA A 15 -12.50 18.24 -32.47
N LEU A 16 -12.21 18.70 -31.25
CA LEU A 16 -13.20 19.34 -30.37
C LEU A 16 -13.73 20.64 -30.97
N ILE A 17 -12.84 21.51 -31.45
CA ILE A 17 -13.21 22.78 -32.09
C ILE A 17 -13.94 22.54 -33.42
N GLY A 18 -13.48 21.55 -34.19
CA GLY A 18 -14.06 21.20 -35.49
C GLY A 18 -15.37 20.42 -35.42
N GLY A 19 -15.84 20.00 -34.24
CA GLY A 19 -17.05 19.19 -34.10
C GLY A 19 -16.91 17.76 -34.62
N ASN A 20 -15.68 17.24 -34.74
CA ASN A 20 -15.40 15.86 -35.18
C ASN A 20 -15.62 14.82 -34.07
N ILE A 21 -15.75 15.30 -32.82
CA ILE A 21 -16.16 14.49 -31.67
C ILE A 21 -17.62 14.85 -31.37
N THR A 22 -18.51 13.89 -31.62
CA THR A 22 -19.96 14.08 -31.54
C THR A 22 -20.59 13.15 -30.51
N PRO A 23 -21.65 13.57 -29.80
CA PRO A 23 -22.38 12.71 -28.89
C PRO A 23 -23.26 11.72 -29.65
N TYR A 24 -23.23 10.47 -29.23
CA TYR A 24 -24.19 9.44 -29.58
C TYR A 24 -25.01 9.10 -28.33
N PHE A 25 -26.27 8.76 -28.53
CA PHE A 25 -27.25 8.57 -27.46
C PHE A 25 -27.67 7.11 -27.45
N GLN A 26 -27.35 6.41 -26.36
CA GLN A 26 -27.82 5.04 -26.16
C GLN A 26 -29.05 5.05 -25.26
N PRO A 27 -30.20 4.50 -25.68
CA PRO A 27 -31.42 4.57 -24.89
C PRO A 27 -31.34 3.70 -23.64
N ILE A 28 -31.84 4.26 -22.54
CA ILE A 28 -32.15 3.56 -21.30
C ILE A 28 -33.67 3.39 -21.25
N VAL A 29 -34.11 2.16 -21.08
CA VAL A 29 -35.51 1.75 -21.26
C VAL A 29 -36.09 1.29 -19.93
N SER A 30 -37.31 1.71 -19.63
CA SER A 30 -38.12 1.12 -18.55
C SER A 30 -38.61 -0.24 -18.99
N LEU A 31 -38.25 -1.30 -18.26
CA LEU A 31 -38.71 -2.66 -18.54
C LEU A 31 -40.19 -2.84 -18.19
N GLU A 32 -40.75 -2.00 -17.33
CA GLU A 32 -42.16 -2.02 -16.95
C GLU A 32 -43.03 -1.30 -17.98
N GLU A 33 -42.65 -0.08 -18.35
CA GLU A 33 -43.45 0.78 -19.24
C GLU A 33 -43.12 0.56 -20.73
N ASN A 34 -42.08 -0.23 -21.03
CA ASN A 34 -41.55 -0.46 -22.37
C ASN A 34 -41.33 0.83 -23.19
N ARG A 35 -40.82 1.87 -22.51
CA ARG A 35 -40.51 3.16 -23.13
C ARG A 35 -39.10 3.60 -22.79
N THR A 36 -38.51 4.40 -23.66
CA THR A 36 -37.25 5.08 -23.38
C THR A 36 -37.48 6.17 -22.33
N VAL A 37 -36.68 6.14 -21.26
CA VAL A 37 -36.75 7.08 -20.13
C VAL A 37 -35.57 8.05 -20.11
N GLY A 38 -34.49 7.74 -20.82
CA GLY A 38 -33.31 8.58 -20.90
C GLY A 38 -32.28 8.03 -21.87
N PHE A 39 -31.15 8.73 -21.98
CA PHE A 39 -30.05 8.32 -22.84
C PHE A 39 -28.72 8.48 -22.13
N GLU A 40 -27.86 7.47 -22.27
CA GLU A 40 -26.44 7.64 -21.99
C GLU A 40 -25.74 8.32 -23.17
N VAL A 41 -25.01 9.40 -22.87
CA VAL A 41 -24.28 10.19 -23.85
C VAL A 41 -22.87 9.64 -24.00
N LEU A 42 -22.59 9.09 -25.18
CA LEU A 42 -21.35 8.43 -25.51
C LEU A 42 -20.59 9.20 -26.58
N ALA A 43 -19.35 9.59 -26.27
CA ALA A 43 -18.48 10.27 -27.22
C ALA A 43 -18.14 9.37 -28.43
N ARG A 44 -18.18 9.91 -29.64
CA ARG A 44 -17.69 9.25 -30.85
C ARG A 44 -16.79 10.21 -31.61
N TRP A 45 -15.55 9.79 -31.86
CA TRP A 45 -14.60 10.56 -32.65
C TRP A 45 -14.43 9.95 -34.03
N HIS A 46 -14.85 10.70 -35.04
CA HIS A 46 -14.59 10.37 -36.44
C HIS A 46 -13.47 11.28 -36.99
N ASP A 47 -12.33 10.68 -37.36
CA ASP A 47 -11.22 11.39 -38.00
C ASP A 47 -11.18 11.07 -39.50
N GLU A 48 -11.04 12.08 -40.36
CA GLU A 48 -11.03 11.89 -41.81
C GLU A 48 -9.88 10.99 -42.31
N LYS A 49 -8.76 10.93 -41.58
CA LYS A 49 -7.56 10.17 -41.98
C LYS A 49 -7.47 8.81 -41.28
N GLN A 50 -7.89 8.73 -40.02
CA GLN A 50 -7.78 7.53 -39.19
C GLN A 50 -9.09 6.75 -39.07
N GLY A 51 -10.21 7.29 -39.56
CA GLY A 51 -11.54 6.70 -39.42
C GLY A 51 -12.07 6.84 -37.99
N ASN A 52 -12.89 5.88 -37.56
CA ASN A 52 -13.46 5.86 -36.21
C ASN A 52 -12.39 5.55 -35.15
N ILE A 53 -12.18 6.49 -34.23
CA ILE A 53 -11.27 6.31 -33.10
C ILE A 53 -12.12 5.90 -31.88
N PRO A 54 -11.86 4.73 -31.26
CA PRO A 54 -12.68 4.24 -30.16
C PRO A 54 -12.47 5.07 -28.87
N PRO A 55 -13.51 5.27 -28.05
CA PRO A 55 -13.43 5.99 -26.78
C PRO A 55 -12.35 5.49 -25.83
N SER A 56 -12.18 4.18 -25.72
CA SER A 56 -11.15 3.57 -24.87
C SER A 56 -9.72 4.03 -25.20
N VAL A 57 -9.47 4.48 -26.43
CA VAL A 57 -8.16 5.02 -26.84
C VAL A 57 -8.07 6.51 -26.56
N PHE A 58 -9.01 7.32 -27.04
CA PHE A 58 -8.87 8.78 -26.92
C PHE A 58 -9.20 9.31 -25.52
N VAL A 59 -10.12 8.68 -24.77
CA VAL A 59 -10.43 9.08 -23.39
C VAL A 59 -9.20 8.88 -22.50
N PHE A 60 -8.52 7.73 -22.61
CA PHE A 60 -7.27 7.46 -21.90
C PHE A 60 -6.18 8.52 -22.17
N HIS A 61 -6.02 8.93 -23.42
CA HIS A 61 -5.05 9.96 -23.78
C HIS A 61 -5.49 11.38 -23.39
N ALA A 62 -6.79 11.67 -23.39
CA ALA A 62 -7.35 12.94 -22.96
C ALA A 62 -7.25 13.12 -21.44
N GLU A 63 -7.46 12.05 -20.67
CA GLU A 63 -7.25 12.04 -19.22
C GLU A 63 -5.82 12.40 -18.84
N LYS A 64 -4.83 11.78 -19.50
CA LYS A 64 -3.41 12.11 -19.29
C LYS A 64 -3.03 13.53 -19.72
N ALA A 65 -3.83 14.14 -20.59
CA ALA A 65 -3.61 15.50 -21.07
C ALA A 65 -4.38 16.56 -20.26
N ASP A 66 -5.17 16.14 -19.26
CA ASP A 66 -6.09 16.99 -18.52
C ASP A 66 -7.10 17.72 -19.44
N MET A 67 -7.61 16.99 -20.44
CA MET A 67 -8.50 17.53 -21.49
C MET A 67 -9.93 16.96 -21.43
N LEU A 68 -10.29 16.28 -20.34
CA LEU A 68 -11.61 15.66 -20.19
C LEU A 68 -12.71 16.68 -19.92
N ASP A 69 -12.38 17.81 -19.28
CA ASP A 69 -13.35 18.89 -19.05
C ASP A 69 -13.76 19.58 -20.35
N GLU A 70 -12.83 19.82 -21.27
CA GLU A 70 -13.15 20.36 -22.60
C GLU A 70 -13.97 19.37 -23.44
N LEU A 71 -13.71 18.07 -23.29
CA LEU A 71 -14.52 17.04 -23.91
C LEU A 71 -15.95 17.04 -23.34
N LEU A 72 -16.08 17.06 -22.01
CA LEU A 72 -17.37 17.11 -21.33
C LEU A 72 -18.17 18.33 -21.74
N ASP A 73 -17.54 19.51 -21.74
CA ASP A 73 -18.16 20.76 -22.19
C ASP A 73 -18.67 20.66 -23.62
N SER A 74 -17.85 20.14 -24.54
CA SER A 74 -18.24 19.97 -25.94
C SER A 74 -19.42 19.01 -26.10
N LEU A 75 -19.42 17.89 -25.39
CA LEU A 75 -20.51 16.91 -25.42
C LEU A 75 -21.79 17.48 -24.80
N MET A 76 -21.72 18.17 -23.67
CA MET A 76 -22.88 18.81 -23.03
C MET A 76 -23.49 19.88 -23.94
N ARG A 77 -22.66 20.76 -24.53
CA ARG A 77 -23.13 21.80 -25.47
C ARG A 77 -23.87 21.18 -26.66
N GLN A 78 -23.28 20.18 -27.30
CA GLN A 78 -23.89 19.51 -28.45
C GLN A 78 -25.17 18.75 -28.07
N SER A 79 -25.17 18.05 -26.94
CA SER A 79 -26.33 17.28 -26.45
C SER A 79 -27.48 18.18 -26.02
N PHE A 80 -27.23 19.26 -25.28
CA PHE A 80 -28.29 20.17 -24.86
C PHE A 80 -28.87 20.94 -26.04
N ALA A 81 -28.04 21.36 -27.00
CA ALA A 81 -28.53 21.96 -28.24
C ALA A 81 -29.44 21.00 -29.02
N ALA A 82 -29.04 19.73 -29.16
CA ALA A 82 -29.85 18.73 -29.84
C ALA A 82 -31.16 18.42 -29.09
N ALA A 83 -31.12 18.37 -27.76
CA ALA A 83 -32.25 18.03 -26.91
C ALA A 83 -33.37 19.09 -26.90
N GLN A 84 -33.11 20.32 -27.34
CA GLN A 84 -34.14 21.37 -27.44
C GLN A 84 -35.30 20.99 -28.39
N ASP A 85 -35.00 20.19 -29.42
CA ASP A 85 -35.98 19.75 -30.42
C ASP A 85 -36.65 18.41 -30.05
N TRP A 86 -36.38 17.86 -28.86
CA TRP A 86 -36.89 16.56 -28.45
C TRP A 86 -38.09 16.71 -27.51
N ASP A 87 -39.21 16.09 -27.90
CA ASP A 87 -40.43 16.03 -27.09
C ASP A 87 -40.34 14.92 -26.03
N GLY A 88 -40.88 15.18 -24.84
CA GLY A 88 -41.07 14.18 -23.78
C GLY A 88 -40.18 14.37 -22.55
N ASP A 89 -40.50 13.60 -21.51
CA ASP A 89 -39.75 13.56 -20.27
C ASP A 89 -38.66 12.49 -20.37
N PHE A 90 -37.42 12.93 -20.55
CA PHE A 90 -36.22 12.09 -20.67
C PHE A 90 -35.05 12.72 -19.93
N TYR A 91 -34.15 11.91 -19.40
CA TYR A 91 -32.89 12.40 -18.86
C TYR A 91 -31.70 12.11 -19.78
N LEU A 92 -30.62 12.87 -19.60
CA LEU A 92 -29.33 12.65 -20.23
C LEU A 92 -28.29 12.27 -19.18
N ALA A 93 -27.64 11.13 -19.37
CA ALA A 93 -26.59 10.63 -18.49
C ALA A 93 -25.20 10.88 -19.09
N PHE A 94 -24.29 11.46 -18.30
CA PHE A 94 -22.91 11.72 -18.68
C PHE A 94 -21.95 11.04 -17.71
N ASN A 95 -20.94 10.36 -18.26
CA ASN A 95 -19.87 9.75 -17.51
C ASN A 95 -18.86 10.79 -17.04
N LEU A 96 -18.50 10.75 -15.76
CA LEU A 96 -17.41 11.52 -15.17
C LEU A 96 -16.28 10.60 -14.69
N SER A 97 -15.05 11.01 -14.97
CA SER A 97 -13.86 10.32 -14.50
C SER A 97 -13.49 10.71 -13.05
N PRO A 98 -12.71 9.86 -12.34
CA PRO A 98 -12.16 10.17 -11.03
C PRO A 98 -11.40 11.51 -10.97
N THR A 99 -10.60 11.79 -12.00
CA THR A 99 -9.75 12.99 -12.08
C THR A 99 -10.59 14.27 -12.15
N GLN A 100 -11.71 14.24 -12.89
CA GLN A 100 -12.61 15.39 -12.98
C GLN A 100 -13.34 15.71 -11.67
N LEU A 101 -13.63 14.69 -10.84
CA LEU A 101 -14.20 14.92 -9.50
C LEU A 101 -13.25 15.64 -8.55
N GLN A 102 -11.95 15.69 -8.87
CA GLN A 102 -10.97 16.47 -8.12
C GLN A 102 -11.06 17.97 -8.45
N HIS A 103 -11.73 18.37 -9.53
CA HIS A 103 -11.82 19.76 -9.96
C HIS A 103 -12.94 20.52 -9.22
N PRO A 104 -12.63 21.47 -8.32
CA PRO A 104 -13.63 22.12 -7.46
C PRO A 104 -14.71 22.92 -8.20
N HIS A 105 -14.42 23.37 -9.42
CA HIS A 105 -15.29 24.23 -10.22
C HIS A 105 -16.19 23.45 -11.19
N LEU A 106 -16.09 22.11 -11.22
CA LEU A 106 -16.91 21.28 -12.10
C LEU A 106 -18.43 21.53 -11.93
N PRO A 107 -18.99 21.64 -10.70
CA PRO A 107 -20.42 21.91 -10.52
C PRO A 107 -20.86 23.25 -11.14
N GLU A 108 -20.05 24.30 -10.95
CA GLU A 108 -20.31 25.64 -11.50
C GLU A 108 -20.31 25.64 -13.03
N ARG A 109 -19.40 24.86 -13.64
CA ARG A 109 -19.33 24.67 -15.09
C ARG A 109 -20.58 23.99 -15.63
N ILE A 110 -20.98 22.86 -15.02
CA ILE A 110 -22.18 22.10 -15.40
C ILE A 110 -23.42 22.99 -15.33
N ALA A 111 -23.60 23.72 -14.22
CA ALA A 111 -24.73 24.65 -14.05
C ALA A 111 -24.73 25.77 -15.09
N SER A 112 -23.56 26.34 -15.41
CA SER A 112 -23.45 27.40 -16.42
C SER A 112 -23.85 26.89 -17.80
N LEU A 113 -23.42 25.69 -18.19
CA LEU A 113 -23.78 25.08 -19.48
C LEU A 113 -25.26 24.75 -19.55
N ALA A 114 -25.82 24.10 -18.52
CA ALA A 114 -27.24 23.78 -18.48
C ALA A 114 -28.10 25.06 -18.58
N LYS A 115 -27.70 26.12 -17.88
CA LYS A 115 -28.37 27.43 -17.94
C LYS A 115 -28.27 28.10 -19.31
N GLU A 116 -27.12 28.02 -19.97
CA GLU A 116 -26.89 28.59 -21.31
C GLU A 116 -27.86 28.00 -22.35
N PHE A 117 -28.10 26.69 -22.29
CA PHE A 117 -28.99 25.97 -23.23
C PHE A 117 -30.42 25.77 -22.71
N GLY A 118 -30.72 26.23 -21.49
CA GLY A 118 -32.03 26.06 -20.85
C GLY A 118 -32.40 24.61 -20.52
N PHE A 119 -31.40 23.73 -20.34
CA PHE A 119 -31.64 22.32 -20.00
C PHE A 119 -31.88 22.16 -18.49
N PRO A 120 -32.99 21.53 -18.04
CA PRO A 120 -33.26 21.35 -16.62
C PRO A 120 -32.22 20.43 -15.95
N LEU A 121 -31.62 20.89 -14.84
CA LEU A 121 -30.60 20.10 -14.11
C LEU A 121 -31.17 18.83 -13.48
N GLU A 122 -32.47 18.78 -13.20
CA GLU A 122 -33.21 17.59 -12.75
C GLU A 122 -33.23 16.46 -13.80
N ARG A 123 -33.05 16.82 -15.08
CA ARG A 123 -32.97 15.87 -16.20
C ARG A 123 -31.52 15.52 -16.55
N LEU A 124 -30.54 16.04 -15.80
CA LEU A 124 -29.14 15.74 -15.97
C LEU A 124 -28.71 14.68 -14.95
N HIS A 125 -28.24 13.55 -15.47
CA HIS A 125 -27.73 12.44 -14.69
C HIS A 125 -26.22 12.35 -14.86
N ILE A 126 -25.53 12.09 -13.77
CA ILE A 126 -24.09 11.95 -13.71
C ILE A 126 -23.76 10.52 -13.31
N GLU A 127 -22.95 9.86 -14.12
CA GLU A 127 -22.49 8.49 -13.91
C GLU A 127 -21.03 8.53 -13.46
N ILE A 128 -20.73 7.83 -12.36
CA ILE A 128 -19.38 7.74 -11.81
C ILE A 128 -19.04 6.28 -11.53
N THR A 129 -17.79 5.90 -11.73
CA THR A 129 -17.31 4.57 -11.35
C THR A 129 -17.14 4.46 -9.83
N GLU A 130 -17.18 3.23 -9.30
CA GLU A 130 -16.91 2.98 -7.88
C GLU A 130 -15.53 3.49 -7.43
N THR A 131 -14.51 3.36 -8.29
CA THR A 131 -13.13 3.79 -8.01
C THR A 131 -13.00 5.31 -7.90
N ALA A 132 -13.85 6.08 -8.57
CA ALA A 132 -13.81 7.55 -8.57
C ALA A 132 -13.99 8.16 -7.17
N ILE A 133 -14.59 7.41 -6.25
CA ILE A 133 -14.87 7.85 -4.89
C ILE A 133 -13.66 7.61 -3.97
N LEU A 134 -12.79 6.64 -4.29
CA LEU A 134 -11.71 6.19 -3.42
C LEU A 134 -10.44 7.06 -3.46
N GLU A 135 -10.20 7.80 -4.54
CA GLU A 135 -8.94 8.53 -4.74
C GLU A 135 -8.78 9.77 -3.84
N ASP A 136 -9.86 10.53 -3.60
CA ASP A 136 -9.89 11.70 -2.69
C ASP A 136 -11.29 11.85 -2.06
N GLU A 137 -11.52 11.11 -0.98
CA GLU A 137 -12.83 11.02 -0.30
C GLU A 137 -13.44 12.39 0.04
N LYS A 138 -12.64 13.36 0.48
CA LYS A 138 -13.20 14.65 0.96
C LYS A 138 -13.60 15.56 -0.18
N ASN A 139 -12.77 15.65 -1.22
CA ASN A 139 -13.02 16.57 -2.31
C ASN A 139 -14.08 16.02 -3.29
N SER A 140 -13.95 14.76 -3.71
CA SER A 140 -14.92 14.11 -4.60
C SER A 140 -16.32 14.15 -3.99
N ARG A 141 -16.44 13.86 -2.69
CA ARG A 141 -17.72 13.97 -1.96
C ARG A 141 -18.31 15.37 -2.02
N ARG A 142 -17.51 16.41 -1.77
CA ARG A 142 -17.99 17.81 -1.80
C ARG A 142 -18.51 18.19 -3.18
N VAL A 143 -17.80 17.77 -4.25
CA VAL A 143 -18.22 18.01 -5.64
C VAL A 143 -19.54 17.30 -5.95
N LEU A 144 -19.67 16.02 -5.57
CA LEU A 144 -20.90 15.26 -5.77
C LEU A 144 -22.08 15.84 -4.98
N GLU A 145 -21.88 16.21 -3.71
CA GLU A 145 -22.91 16.87 -2.89
C GLU A 145 -23.39 18.19 -3.52
N GLN A 146 -22.48 18.96 -4.13
CA GLN A 146 -22.84 20.17 -4.89
C GLN A 146 -23.64 19.84 -6.15
N ILE A 147 -23.25 18.80 -6.91
CA ILE A 147 -24.00 18.32 -8.07
C ILE A 147 -25.42 17.91 -7.70
N ILE A 148 -25.58 17.16 -6.61
CA ILE A 148 -26.90 16.78 -6.09
C ILE A 148 -27.70 17.99 -5.64
N ALA A 149 -27.08 18.94 -4.93
CA ALA A 149 -27.74 20.15 -4.46
C ALA A 149 -28.27 21.05 -5.61
N MET A 150 -27.70 20.91 -6.81
CA MET A 150 -28.19 21.57 -8.02
C MET A 150 -29.39 20.86 -8.67
N GLY A 151 -29.77 19.67 -8.18
CA GLY A 151 -30.88 18.86 -8.68
C GLY A 151 -30.48 17.70 -9.57
N CYS A 152 -29.19 17.52 -9.87
CA CYS A 152 -28.74 16.41 -10.72
C CYS A 152 -28.80 15.08 -9.97
N ALA A 153 -29.18 14.03 -10.70
CA ALA A 153 -29.20 12.67 -10.19
C ALA A 153 -27.83 12.00 -10.40
N ILE A 154 -27.38 11.22 -9.41
CA ILE A 154 -26.12 10.46 -9.51
C ILE A 154 -26.42 8.97 -9.66
N SER A 155 -25.73 8.34 -10.60
CA SER A 155 -25.71 6.90 -10.83
C SER A 155 -24.31 6.34 -10.55
N LEU A 156 -24.27 5.20 -9.88
CA LEU A 156 -23.04 4.43 -9.68
C LEU A 156 -22.88 3.43 -10.80
N ASP A 157 -21.78 3.54 -11.54
CA ASP A 157 -21.42 2.70 -12.68
C ASP A 157 -20.49 1.54 -12.28
N ASP A 158 -20.46 0.49 -13.11
CA ASP A 158 -19.62 -0.71 -12.94
C ASP A 158 -19.78 -1.43 -11.58
N PHE A 159 -20.99 -1.43 -11.02
CA PHE A 159 -21.23 -2.00 -9.69
C PHE A 159 -20.93 -3.50 -9.64
N GLY A 160 -20.07 -3.91 -8.70
CA GLY A 160 -19.67 -5.31 -8.50
C GLY A 160 -18.35 -5.72 -9.16
N THR A 161 -17.66 -4.81 -9.83
CA THR A 161 -16.32 -5.04 -10.41
C THR A 161 -15.17 -4.61 -9.47
N GLY A 162 -15.46 -3.82 -8.43
CA GLY A 162 -14.51 -3.25 -7.47
C GLY A 162 -14.67 -3.73 -6.02
N TYR A 163 -13.83 -3.21 -5.12
CA TYR A 163 -13.85 -3.49 -3.69
C TYR A 163 -14.51 -2.31 -2.92
N SER A 164 -15.63 -2.59 -2.23
CA SER A 164 -16.27 -1.75 -1.19
C SER A 164 -17.42 -0.81 -1.60
N SER A 165 -18.29 -1.24 -2.53
CA SER A 165 -19.43 -0.44 -3.03
C SER A 165 -20.53 -0.12 -1.97
N LEU A 166 -20.67 -0.96 -0.93
CA LEU A 166 -21.74 -0.84 0.08
C LEU A 166 -21.56 0.33 1.05
N THR A 167 -20.33 0.70 1.38
CA THR A 167 -20.06 1.80 2.32
C THR A 167 -20.46 3.15 1.72
N TRP A 168 -20.32 3.31 0.40
CA TRP A 168 -20.63 4.54 -0.33
C TRP A 168 -22.12 4.74 -0.57
N LEU A 169 -22.84 3.66 -0.87
CA LEU A 169 -24.30 3.68 -0.94
C LEU A 169 -24.97 4.18 0.35
N ARG A 170 -24.25 4.16 1.47
CA ARG A 170 -24.73 4.67 2.77
C ARG A 170 -24.43 6.15 3.01
N THR A 171 -23.39 6.71 2.38
CA THR A 171 -22.86 8.04 2.70
C THR A 171 -23.20 9.10 1.67
N LEU A 172 -23.48 8.70 0.42
CA LEU A 172 -23.89 9.59 -0.67
C LEU A 172 -25.30 9.20 -1.16
N PRO A 173 -26.19 10.17 -1.46
CA PRO A 173 -27.53 9.91 -1.92
C PRO A 173 -27.52 9.58 -3.43
N PHE A 174 -27.01 8.39 -3.76
CA PHE A 174 -27.18 7.85 -5.10
C PHE A 174 -28.67 7.70 -5.42
N SER A 175 -29.00 7.78 -6.69
CA SER A 175 -30.36 7.56 -7.19
C SER A 175 -30.48 6.28 -8.01
N LYS A 176 -29.36 5.85 -8.62
CA LYS A 176 -29.32 4.69 -9.51
C LYS A 176 -28.04 3.86 -9.36
N ILE A 177 -28.14 2.58 -9.70
CA ILE A 177 -27.02 1.64 -9.80
C ILE A 177 -27.06 0.98 -11.18
N LYS A 178 -25.94 0.96 -11.89
CA LYS A 178 -25.78 0.21 -13.14
C LYS A 178 -25.09 -1.12 -12.86
N ILE A 179 -25.68 -2.21 -13.35
CA ILE A 179 -25.10 -3.56 -13.31
C ILE A 179 -24.22 -3.72 -14.55
N ASP A 180 -22.95 -4.05 -14.34
CA ASP A 180 -21.99 -4.25 -15.42
C ASP A 180 -22.45 -5.32 -16.43
N THR A 181 -22.12 -5.06 -17.70
CA THR A 181 -22.45 -5.88 -18.86
C THR A 181 -21.94 -7.33 -18.73
N SER A 182 -20.81 -7.58 -18.04
CA SER A 182 -20.27 -8.94 -17.90
C SER A 182 -21.20 -9.87 -17.11
N PHE A 183 -21.87 -9.35 -16.07
CA PHE A 183 -22.82 -10.12 -15.27
C PHE A 183 -24.11 -10.38 -16.05
N VAL A 184 -24.62 -9.37 -16.74
CA VAL A 184 -25.86 -9.48 -17.54
C VAL A 184 -25.69 -10.46 -18.70
N ARG A 185 -24.55 -10.43 -19.40
CA ARG A 185 -24.26 -11.37 -20.49
C ARG A 185 -24.23 -12.83 -20.04
N SER A 186 -23.69 -13.10 -18.85
CA SER A 186 -23.46 -14.45 -18.35
C SER A 186 -24.60 -15.01 -17.47
N MET A 187 -25.58 -14.20 -17.07
CA MET A 187 -26.61 -14.62 -16.10
C MET A 187 -27.52 -15.77 -16.55
N LEU A 188 -27.68 -16.00 -17.86
CA LEU A 188 -28.47 -17.12 -18.38
C LEU A 188 -27.74 -18.47 -18.23
N GLU A 189 -26.41 -18.46 -18.30
CA GLU A 189 -25.59 -19.67 -18.28
C GLU A 189 -24.96 -19.92 -16.90
N GLN A 190 -24.52 -18.85 -16.22
CA GLN A 190 -23.79 -18.91 -14.95
C GLN A 190 -24.70 -18.56 -13.78
N LYS A 191 -24.77 -19.47 -12.81
CA LYS A 191 -25.61 -19.32 -11.61
C LYS A 191 -25.09 -18.20 -10.72
N GLU A 192 -23.78 -18.02 -10.67
CA GLU A 192 -23.06 -17.02 -9.89
C GLU A 192 -23.44 -15.61 -10.37
N SER A 193 -23.29 -15.32 -11.66
CA SER A 193 -23.71 -14.03 -12.25
C SER A 193 -25.19 -13.74 -12.04
N ARG A 194 -26.06 -14.76 -12.17
CA ARG A 194 -27.51 -14.59 -11.90
C ARG A 194 -27.79 -14.20 -10.45
N LYS A 195 -27.07 -14.80 -9.50
CA LYS A 195 -27.18 -14.44 -8.08
C LYS A 195 -26.69 -13.03 -7.81
N ILE A 196 -25.61 -12.60 -8.47
CA ILE A 196 -25.11 -11.21 -8.36
C ILE A 196 -26.16 -10.24 -8.89
N VAL A 197 -26.68 -10.45 -10.09
CA VAL A 197 -27.75 -9.61 -10.68
C VAL A 197 -28.96 -9.54 -9.74
N ALA A 198 -29.43 -10.68 -9.22
CA ALA A 198 -30.56 -10.71 -8.29
C ALA A 198 -30.26 -9.99 -6.96
N ALA A 199 -29.04 -10.11 -6.44
CA ALA A 199 -28.62 -9.41 -5.23
C ALA A 199 -28.54 -7.89 -5.45
N VAL A 200 -28.01 -7.43 -6.58
CA VAL A 200 -27.94 -5.99 -6.91
C VAL A 200 -29.34 -5.41 -7.10
N VAL A 201 -30.22 -6.12 -7.81
CA VAL A 201 -31.62 -5.71 -7.96
C VAL A 201 -32.33 -5.65 -6.61
N GLY A 202 -32.20 -6.68 -5.78
CA GLY A 202 -32.78 -6.71 -4.44
C GLY A 202 -32.22 -5.61 -3.53
N LEU A 203 -30.94 -5.29 -3.65
CA LEU A 203 -30.30 -4.18 -2.94
C LEU A 203 -30.85 -2.83 -3.41
N GLY A 204 -31.02 -2.64 -4.72
CA GLY A 204 -31.60 -1.41 -5.26
C GLY A 204 -33.01 -1.18 -4.74
N GLN A 205 -33.86 -2.21 -4.78
CA GLN A 205 -35.20 -2.17 -4.18
C GLN A 205 -35.16 -1.86 -2.68
N SER A 206 -34.19 -2.43 -1.95
CA SER A 206 -34.03 -2.21 -0.50
C SER A 206 -33.51 -0.81 -0.15
N LEU A 207 -32.85 -0.11 -1.07
CA LEU A 207 -32.30 1.22 -0.87
C LEU A 207 -33.09 2.33 -1.57
N ASP A 208 -34.22 1.99 -2.19
CA ASP A 208 -35.02 2.89 -3.06
C ASP A 208 -34.18 3.48 -4.21
N LEU A 209 -33.27 2.66 -4.75
CA LEU A 209 -32.40 2.98 -5.87
C LEU A 209 -32.91 2.29 -7.13
N SER A 210 -32.95 3.05 -8.22
CA SER A 210 -33.25 2.50 -9.53
C SER A 210 -32.09 1.64 -10.03
N VAL A 211 -32.36 0.43 -10.49
CA VAL A 211 -31.33 -0.46 -11.05
C VAL A 211 -31.42 -0.50 -12.57
N ILE A 212 -30.29 -0.26 -13.24
CA ILE A 212 -30.14 -0.32 -14.69
C ILE A 212 -29.27 -1.53 -15.01
N ALA A 213 -29.77 -2.46 -15.82
CA ALA A 213 -28.96 -3.56 -16.34
C ALA A 213 -28.33 -3.21 -17.68
N GLU A 214 -27.01 -3.28 -17.78
CA GLU A 214 -26.28 -2.98 -19.03
C GLU A 214 -26.03 -4.21 -19.89
N GLY A 215 -25.83 -3.98 -21.19
CA GLY A 215 -25.47 -5.05 -22.12
C GLY A 215 -26.57 -6.05 -22.39
N VAL A 216 -27.84 -5.63 -22.29
CA VAL A 216 -29.00 -6.46 -22.65
C VAL A 216 -29.08 -6.59 -24.17
N GLU A 217 -28.81 -7.80 -24.66
CA GLU A 217 -28.72 -8.12 -26.09
C GLU A 217 -29.85 -9.04 -26.57
N THR A 218 -30.49 -9.80 -25.68
CA THR A 218 -31.56 -10.76 -26.04
C THR A 218 -32.84 -10.56 -25.24
N LEU A 219 -33.97 -11.00 -25.80
CA LEU A 219 -35.28 -10.94 -25.13
C LEU A 219 -35.29 -11.78 -23.85
N GLU A 220 -34.64 -12.94 -23.85
CA GLU A 220 -34.56 -13.83 -22.69
C GLU A 220 -33.84 -13.16 -21.51
N GLN A 221 -32.81 -12.33 -21.78
CA GLN A 221 -32.13 -11.54 -20.77
C GLN A 221 -33.09 -10.49 -20.18
N ALA A 222 -33.80 -9.75 -21.03
CA ALA A 222 -34.75 -8.73 -20.61
C ALA A 222 -35.91 -9.31 -19.78
N GLU A 223 -36.49 -10.44 -20.21
CA GLU A 223 -37.54 -11.14 -19.47
C GLU A 223 -37.06 -11.62 -18.10
N LEU A 224 -35.84 -12.17 -18.01
CA LEU A 224 -35.28 -12.60 -16.73
C LEU A 224 -35.04 -11.40 -15.80
N LEU A 225 -34.52 -10.29 -16.32
CA LEU A 225 -34.31 -9.06 -15.55
C LEU A 225 -35.63 -8.50 -15.04
N GLN A 226 -36.68 -8.48 -15.87
CA GLN A 226 -38.03 -8.07 -15.48
C GLN A 226 -38.59 -9.00 -14.40
N LYS A 227 -38.41 -10.32 -14.52
CA LYS A 227 -38.83 -11.31 -13.49
C LYS A 227 -38.09 -11.15 -12.17
N ILE A 228 -36.83 -10.74 -12.20
CA ILE A 228 -36.02 -10.45 -11.00
C ILE A 228 -36.42 -9.09 -10.38
N GLY A 229 -37.19 -8.27 -11.10
CA GLY A 229 -37.65 -6.96 -10.65
C GLY A 229 -36.69 -5.82 -10.96
N CYS A 230 -35.85 -5.97 -11.98
CA CYS A 230 -35.02 -4.89 -12.48
C CYS A 230 -35.88 -3.85 -13.20
N GLY A 231 -35.76 -2.58 -12.83
CA GLY A 231 -36.62 -1.51 -13.37
C GLY A 231 -36.21 -1.04 -14.77
N TYR A 232 -34.91 -0.96 -15.03
CA TYR A 232 -34.37 -0.35 -16.24
C TYR A 232 -33.33 -1.24 -16.93
N ALA A 233 -33.22 -1.08 -18.25
CA ALA A 233 -32.23 -1.80 -19.04
C ALA A 233 -31.66 -0.93 -20.16
N GLN A 234 -30.43 -1.26 -20.53
CA GLN A 234 -29.70 -0.66 -21.63
C GLN A 234 -28.96 -1.75 -22.40
N GLY A 235 -29.00 -1.69 -23.74
CA GLY A 235 -28.28 -2.63 -24.57
C GLY A 235 -28.79 -2.70 -25.99
N TYR A 236 -28.12 -3.52 -26.81
CA TYR A 236 -28.37 -3.59 -28.25
C TYR A 236 -29.71 -4.26 -28.61
N LEU A 237 -30.37 -4.91 -27.65
CA LEU A 237 -31.74 -5.36 -27.83
C LEU A 237 -32.68 -4.19 -28.17
N PHE A 238 -32.50 -3.04 -27.50
CA PHE A 238 -33.35 -1.87 -27.66
C PHE A 238 -32.84 -0.97 -28.78
N SER A 239 -31.59 -0.54 -28.66
CA SER A 239 -30.89 0.16 -29.74
C SER A 239 -29.40 0.20 -29.50
N ARG A 240 -28.64 0.32 -30.58
CA ARG A 240 -27.25 0.77 -30.50
C ARG A 240 -27.22 2.27 -30.19
N PRO A 241 -26.09 2.82 -29.73
CA PRO A 241 -25.92 4.27 -29.65
C PRO A 241 -26.22 4.91 -31.00
N VAL A 242 -27.09 5.93 -31.02
CA VAL A 242 -27.53 6.61 -32.26
C VAL A 242 -27.14 8.08 -32.25
N PRO A 243 -26.95 8.71 -33.43
CA PRO A 243 -26.79 10.16 -33.51
C PRO A 243 -28.07 10.91 -33.08
N ALA A 244 -27.91 12.19 -32.74
CA ALA A 244 -28.99 13.07 -32.25
C ALA A 244 -30.26 13.08 -33.12
N ASN A 245 -30.13 13.01 -34.44
CA ASN A 245 -31.26 13.06 -35.38
C ASN A 245 -32.17 11.82 -35.31
N ALA A 246 -31.69 10.69 -34.78
CA ALA A 246 -32.45 9.47 -34.64
C ALA A 246 -33.17 9.35 -33.28
N VAL A 247 -32.83 10.21 -32.31
CA VAL A 247 -33.38 10.18 -30.94
C VAL A 247 -34.91 10.40 -30.89
N PRO A 248 -35.50 11.36 -31.63
CA PRO A 248 -36.96 11.56 -31.61
C PRO A 248 -37.75 10.31 -32.01
N GLY A 249 -37.19 9.44 -32.85
CA GLY A 249 -37.82 8.17 -33.23
C GLY A 249 -37.89 7.17 -32.07
N LEU A 250 -36.86 7.16 -31.20
CA LEU A 250 -36.80 6.29 -30.01
C LEU A 250 -37.73 6.76 -28.89
N LEU A 251 -38.01 8.07 -28.83
CA LEU A 251 -38.93 8.66 -27.84
C LEU A 251 -40.41 8.44 -28.18
N ARG A 252 -40.76 8.30 -29.47
CA ARG A 252 -42.15 8.29 -29.95
C ARG A 252 -42.80 6.89 -30.06
N GLY A 253 -42.08 5.81 -29.73
CA GLY A 253 -42.56 4.44 -29.87
C GLY A 253 -42.18 3.53 -28.69
N PRO A 254 -42.79 2.33 -28.60
CA PRO A 254 -42.33 1.30 -27.67
C PRO A 254 -40.86 0.97 -27.95
N ALA A 255 -40.05 0.90 -26.90
CA ALA A 255 -38.60 0.74 -27.02
C ALA A 255 -38.18 -0.60 -27.66
N SER A 256 -39.09 -1.59 -27.66
CA SER A 256 -38.98 -2.82 -28.45
C SER A 256 -40.35 -3.26 -28.96
N ALA A 257 -40.40 -3.73 -30.22
CA ALA A 257 -41.60 -4.19 -30.90
C ALA A 257 -42.21 -5.48 -30.31
N ALA A 258 -41.48 -6.19 -29.45
CA ALA A 258 -41.92 -7.47 -28.89
C ALA A 258 -42.65 -7.34 -27.54
N PHE A 259 -42.57 -6.18 -26.87
CA PHE A 259 -43.16 -5.93 -25.55
C PHE A 259 -44.58 -5.31 -25.61
N ALA A 260 -45.32 -5.54 -26.70
CA ALA A 260 -46.69 -5.08 -26.84
C ALA A 260 -47.64 -5.87 -25.91
N THR A 261 -47.75 -5.36 -24.67
CA THR A 261 -48.83 -5.51 -23.66
C THR A 261 -49.58 -6.84 -23.58
N ASP A 262 -49.38 -7.52 -22.46
CA ASP A 262 -50.30 -7.31 -21.33
C ASP A 262 -49.43 -7.16 -20.08
N PRO A 263 -49.50 -6.07 -19.29
CA PRO A 263 -49.03 -6.15 -17.93
C PRO A 263 -49.98 -7.15 -17.29
N ALA A 264 -49.54 -8.39 -17.12
CA ALA A 264 -50.18 -9.27 -16.19
C ALA A 264 -50.07 -8.55 -14.84
N ASN A 265 -51.10 -7.77 -14.51
CA ASN A 265 -51.49 -7.55 -13.14
C ASN A 265 -51.52 -8.94 -12.56
N LEU A 266 -50.43 -9.32 -11.88
CA LEU A 266 -50.41 -10.50 -11.05
C LEU A 266 -51.71 -10.40 -10.28
N THR A 267 -52.59 -11.39 -10.45
CA THR A 267 -53.83 -11.41 -9.69
C THR A 267 -53.46 -11.33 -8.21
N LEU A 268 -54.35 -10.85 -7.34
CA LEU A 268 -54.09 -10.84 -5.90
C LEU A 268 -53.55 -12.21 -5.42
N GLU A 269 -54.04 -13.31 -6.02
CA GLU A 269 -53.52 -14.66 -5.81
C GLU A 269 -52.08 -14.86 -6.29
N GLN A 270 -51.70 -14.36 -7.47
CA GLN A 270 -50.32 -14.49 -7.97
C GLN A 270 -49.34 -13.57 -7.22
N ARG A 271 -49.75 -12.36 -6.82
CA ARG A 271 -48.96 -11.49 -5.93
C ARG A 271 -48.78 -12.13 -4.56
N ALA A 272 -49.87 -12.66 -3.99
CA ALA A 272 -49.82 -13.41 -2.74
C ALA A 272 -48.90 -14.64 -2.89
N HIS A 273 -48.96 -15.37 -3.98
CA HIS A 273 -48.12 -16.54 -4.20
C HIS A 273 -46.63 -16.18 -4.33
N GLN A 274 -46.28 -15.05 -4.97
CA GLN A 274 -44.92 -14.56 -5.03
C GLN A 274 -44.40 -14.10 -3.66
N ILE A 275 -45.20 -13.33 -2.91
CA ILE A 275 -44.84 -12.92 -1.55
C ILE A 275 -44.69 -14.16 -0.67
N SER A 276 -45.63 -15.11 -0.72
CA SER A 276 -45.51 -16.38 -0.01
C SER A 276 -44.28 -17.18 -0.43
N ALA A 277 -43.87 -17.15 -1.69
CA ALA A 277 -42.64 -17.81 -2.14
C ALA A 277 -41.38 -17.14 -1.59
N LEU A 278 -41.37 -15.81 -1.43
CA LEU A 278 -40.28 -15.07 -0.77
C LEU A 278 -40.20 -15.42 0.73
N TYR A 279 -41.33 -15.49 1.42
CA TYR A 279 -41.40 -15.90 2.83
C TYR A 279 -41.06 -17.38 3.03
N ALA A 280 -41.40 -18.24 2.07
CA ALA A 280 -41.05 -19.67 2.11
C ALA A 280 -39.59 -19.95 1.64
N SER A 281 -38.87 -18.95 1.12
CA SER A 281 -37.51 -19.11 0.63
C SER A 281 -36.52 -19.41 1.76
N ASP A 282 -35.62 -20.35 1.52
CA ASP A 282 -34.52 -20.67 2.44
C ASP A 282 -33.32 -19.72 2.35
N ASN A 283 -33.39 -18.71 1.48
CA ASN A 283 -32.27 -17.81 1.20
C ASN A 283 -32.50 -16.35 1.64
N MET A 284 -33.73 -15.98 2.02
CA MET A 284 -34.04 -14.61 2.43
C MET A 284 -34.57 -14.57 3.87
N SER A 285 -34.00 -13.70 4.68
CA SER A 285 -34.43 -13.46 6.05
C SER A 285 -35.35 -12.24 6.08
N ILE A 286 -36.66 -12.48 6.16
CA ILE A 286 -37.70 -11.45 6.07
C ILE A 286 -38.75 -11.69 7.16
N CYS A 287 -39.31 -10.62 7.72
CA CYS A 287 -40.56 -10.71 8.48
C CYS A 287 -41.49 -9.52 8.23
N PHE A 288 -42.79 -9.74 8.43
CA PHE A 288 -43.81 -8.70 8.43
C PHE A 288 -44.29 -8.43 9.85
N LEU A 289 -44.33 -7.16 10.21
CA LEU A 289 -44.74 -6.66 11.50
C LEU A 289 -46.01 -5.83 11.36
N GLY A 290 -47.03 -6.14 12.16
CA GLY A 290 -48.24 -5.30 12.24
C GLY A 290 -47.98 -3.96 12.94
N LEU A 291 -48.94 -3.05 12.86
CA LEU A 291 -48.93 -1.78 13.60
C LEU A 291 -48.89 -1.97 15.13
N ASP A 292 -49.34 -3.13 15.61
CA ASP A 292 -49.27 -3.56 17.00
C ASP A 292 -47.88 -4.08 17.42
N TYR A 293 -46.91 -4.02 16.51
CA TYR A 293 -45.55 -4.56 16.67
C TYR A 293 -45.51 -6.08 16.92
N VAL A 294 -46.56 -6.79 16.48
CA VAL A 294 -46.61 -8.26 16.48
C VAL A 294 -46.14 -8.78 15.14
N ILE A 295 -45.29 -9.81 15.14
CA ILE A 295 -44.84 -10.47 13.92
C ILE A 295 -46.01 -11.26 13.35
N LYS A 296 -46.51 -10.84 12.19
CA LYS A 296 -47.66 -11.48 11.53
C LYS A 296 -47.23 -12.60 10.61
N ASP A 297 -46.05 -12.48 10.02
CA ASP A 297 -45.45 -13.50 9.15
C ASP A 297 -43.92 -13.38 9.16
N ALA A 298 -43.21 -14.49 8.93
CA ALA A 298 -41.75 -14.53 8.91
C ALA A 298 -41.23 -15.68 8.05
N SER A 299 -40.03 -15.51 7.49
CA SER A 299 -39.36 -16.59 6.77
C SER A 299 -38.67 -17.57 7.73
N PRO A 300 -38.47 -18.84 7.32
CA PRO A 300 -37.68 -19.81 8.10
C PRO A 300 -36.26 -19.33 8.42
N VAL A 301 -35.63 -18.60 7.48
CA VAL A 301 -34.31 -18.00 7.68
C VAL A 301 -34.35 -16.95 8.80
N PHE A 302 -35.38 -16.10 8.83
CA PHE A 302 -35.54 -15.10 9.88
C PHE A 302 -35.65 -15.72 11.27
N ALA A 303 -36.44 -16.80 11.39
CA ALA A 303 -36.53 -17.55 12.64
C ALA A 303 -35.19 -18.18 13.04
N ARG A 304 -34.44 -18.75 12.08
CA ARG A 304 -33.09 -19.30 12.32
C ARG A 304 -32.10 -18.24 12.79
N ASN A 305 -32.10 -17.05 12.20
CA ASN A 305 -31.21 -15.96 12.62
C ASN A 305 -31.48 -15.53 14.08
N LEU A 306 -32.74 -15.64 14.51
CA LEU A 306 -33.16 -15.42 15.91
C LEU A 306 -32.93 -16.62 16.83
N GLY A 307 -32.46 -17.76 16.30
CA GLY A 307 -32.23 -18.99 17.05
C GLY A 307 -33.52 -19.65 17.55
N ARG A 308 -34.66 -19.44 16.87
CA ARG A 308 -35.99 -19.92 17.28
C ARG A 308 -36.70 -20.69 16.16
N PRO A 309 -37.59 -21.63 16.48
CA PRO A 309 -38.46 -22.23 15.48
C PRO A 309 -39.49 -21.19 14.97
N LEU A 310 -39.89 -21.30 13.71
CA LEU A 310 -40.78 -20.33 13.06
C LEU A 310 -42.11 -20.14 13.80
N ASP A 311 -42.71 -21.22 14.29
CA ASP A 311 -43.96 -21.22 15.05
C ASP A 311 -43.86 -20.47 16.38
N ASP A 312 -42.65 -20.31 16.93
CA ASP A 312 -42.41 -19.52 18.15
C ASP A 312 -42.20 -18.03 17.87
N VAL A 313 -42.00 -17.65 16.60
CA VAL A 313 -41.74 -16.27 16.19
C VAL A 313 -43.03 -15.58 15.74
N ILE A 314 -43.86 -16.28 14.96
CA ILE A 314 -45.14 -15.75 14.47
C ILE A 314 -46.10 -15.53 15.65
N GLY A 315 -46.73 -14.35 15.70
CA GLY A 315 -47.68 -13.96 16.74
C GLY A 315 -47.05 -13.37 18.00
N ARG A 316 -45.71 -13.32 18.11
CA ARG A 316 -45.02 -12.67 19.24
C ARG A 316 -44.80 -11.18 19.02
N GLN A 317 -44.69 -10.44 20.13
CA GLN A 317 -44.20 -9.07 20.13
C GLN A 317 -42.75 -9.02 19.65
N VAL A 318 -42.42 -8.06 18.78
CA VAL A 318 -41.06 -7.93 18.22
C VAL A 318 -40.01 -7.76 19.32
N ASN A 319 -40.34 -7.09 20.43
CA ASN A 319 -39.43 -6.89 21.56
C ASN A 319 -39.10 -8.20 22.30
N ASP A 320 -39.98 -9.20 22.26
CA ASP A 320 -39.77 -10.48 22.96
C ASP A 320 -38.77 -11.38 22.23
N VAL A 321 -38.69 -11.23 20.91
CA VAL A 321 -37.75 -11.97 20.06
C VAL A 321 -36.51 -11.12 19.72
N MET A 322 -36.67 -9.80 19.65
CA MET A 322 -35.64 -8.83 19.31
C MET A 322 -35.76 -7.62 20.25
N PRO A 323 -35.06 -7.64 21.40
CA PRO A 323 -35.07 -6.54 22.36
C PRO A 323 -34.74 -5.20 21.69
N GLU A 324 -35.42 -4.12 22.09
CA GLU A 324 -35.34 -2.77 21.51
C GLU A 324 -35.94 -2.61 20.09
N GLY A 325 -36.56 -3.65 19.52
CA GLY A 325 -37.17 -3.59 18.18
C GLY A 325 -38.18 -2.44 18.02
N VAL A 326 -39.08 -2.25 18.99
CA VAL A 326 -40.06 -1.16 18.97
C VAL A 326 -39.40 0.21 19.08
N GLY A 327 -38.41 0.35 19.97
CA GLY A 327 -37.66 1.60 20.13
C GLY A 327 -36.92 2.01 18.86
N ARG A 328 -36.45 1.02 18.08
CA ARG A 328 -35.81 1.26 16.79
C ARG A 328 -36.79 1.72 15.72
N ILE A 329 -37.97 1.12 15.66
CA ILE A 329 -39.03 1.57 14.74
C ILE A 329 -39.46 3.00 15.10
N ALA A 330 -39.63 3.30 16.40
CA ALA A 330 -39.90 4.65 16.89
C ALA A 330 -38.83 5.67 16.45
N TRP A 331 -37.54 5.28 16.47
CA TRP A 331 -36.46 6.12 15.96
C TRP A 331 -36.56 6.34 14.43
N LEU A 332 -36.88 5.30 13.66
CA LEU A 332 -37.05 5.39 12.20
C LEU A 332 -38.22 6.29 11.79
N HIS A 333 -39.28 6.39 12.60
CA HIS A 333 -40.35 7.37 12.38
C HIS A 333 -39.85 8.81 12.24
N SER A 334 -38.74 9.17 12.90
CA SER A 334 -38.16 10.52 12.78
C SER A 334 -37.54 10.82 11.40
N TYR A 335 -36.99 9.80 10.72
CA TYR A 335 -36.44 9.90 9.36
C TYR A 335 -37.58 9.99 8.35
N TRP A 336 -38.52 9.09 8.53
CA TRP A 336 -39.73 8.94 7.77
C TRP A 336 -40.66 10.15 7.79
N ALA A 337 -40.74 10.88 8.91
CA ALA A 337 -41.47 12.13 9.02
C ALA A 337 -40.81 13.29 8.25
N ARG A 338 -39.52 13.15 7.88
CA ARG A 338 -38.74 14.13 7.13
C ARG A 338 -38.56 13.74 5.67
N ASN A 339 -39.26 12.70 5.20
CA ASN A 339 -39.09 12.11 3.87
C ASN A 339 -37.64 11.65 3.58
N LEU A 340 -36.92 11.24 4.62
CA LEU A 340 -35.58 10.66 4.49
C LEU A 340 -35.65 9.13 4.46
N PRO A 341 -34.78 8.47 3.67
CA PRO A 341 -34.68 7.02 3.67
C PRO A 341 -34.27 6.51 5.06
N ALA A 342 -34.91 5.42 5.50
CA ALA A 342 -34.59 4.80 6.78
C ALA A 342 -33.22 4.11 6.69
N PRO A 343 -32.24 4.48 7.52
CA PRO A 343 -30.93 3.85 7.46
C PRO A 343 -31.01 2.41 7.96
N ALA A 344 -30.40 1.50 7.19
CA ALA A 344 -30.12 0.16 7.65
C ALA A 344 -29.16 0.19 8.85
N TYR A 345 -29.22 -0.81 9.71
CA TYR A 345 -28.36 -0.84 10.88
C TYR A 345 -27.86 -2.23 11.24
N GLU A 346 -26.64 -2.25 11.73
CA GLU A 346 -25.93 -3.48 12.08
C GLU A 346 -26.35 -3.96 13.47
N ARG A 347 -26.55 -5.28 13.58
CA ARG A 347 -26.83 -5.94 14.86
C ARG A 347 -26.25 -7.34 14.85
N LYS A 348 -25.69 -7.75 15.99
CA LYS A 348 -25.41 -9.18 16.22
C LYS A 348 -26.69 -9.88 16.60
N LEU A 349 -27.07 -10.88 15.82
CA LEU A 349 -28.23 -11.70 16.11
C LEU A 349 -27.82 -12.94 16.95
N PRO A 350 -28.80 -13.62 17.58
CA PRO A 350 -28.53 -14.77 18.45
C PRO A 350 -27.79 -15.95 17.80
N ASP A 351 -27.79 -16.06 16.47
CA ASP A 351 -26.98 -17.02 15.72
C ASP A 351 -25.46 -16.74 15.76
N GLY A 352 -25.05 -15.62 16.34
CA GLY A 352 -23.66 -15.19 16.45
C GLY A 352 -23.13 -14.41 15.25
N GLY A 353 -23.93 -14.28 14.18
CA GLY A 353 -23.59 -13.52 12.98
C GLY A 353 -23.83 -12.02 13.16
N THR A 354 -23.04 -11.22 12.45
CA THR A 354 -23.30 -9.78 12.30
C THR A 354 -24.21 -9.57 11.12
N HIS A 355 -25.38 -8.99 11.37
CA HIS A 355 -26.43 -8.82 10.39
C HIS A 355 -26.74 -7.34 10.16
N LEU A 356 -27.13 -7.02 8.94
CA LEU A 356 -27.64 -5.71 8.56
C LEU A 356 -29.15 -5.78 8.41
N LEU A 357 -29.88 -4.95 9.17
CA LEU A 357 -31.33 -4.94 9.20
C LEU A 357 -31.87 -3.72 8.45
N PHE A 358 -32.79 -3.97 7.51
CA PHE A 358 -33.57 -2.96 6.79
C PHE A 358 -35.01 -3.03 7.29
N ILE A 359 -35.62 -1.87 7.54
CA ILE A 359 -37.01 -1.79 7.98
C ILE A 359 -37.73 -0.80 7.07
N HIS A 360 -38.79 -1.27 6.42
CA HIS A 360 -39.60 -0.50 5.48
C HIS A 360 -41.03 -0.36 5.98
N ARG A 361 -41.65 0.79 5.67
CA ARG A 361 -43.09 0.99 5.86
C ARG A 361 -43.84 0.31 4.72
N VAL A 362 -44.92 -0.40 5.06
CA VAL A 362 -45.80 -1.06 4.09
C VAL A 362 -47.15 -0.34 4.12
N PRO A 363 -47.42 0.58 3.16
CA PRO A 363 -48.74 1.18 3.02
C PRO A 363 -49.74 0.28 2.28
N ASP A 364 -51.03 0.57 2.40
CA ASP A 364 -52.10 0.00 1.58
C ASP A 364 -52.24 0.73 0.24
N GLU A 365 -53.22 0.30 -0.58
CA GLU A 365 -53.50 0.85 -1.91
C GLU A 365 -53.91 2.34 -1.90
N VAL A 366 -54.28 2.88 -0.73
CA VAL A 366 -54.72 4.27 -0.53
C VAL A 366 -53.64 5.09 0.20
N GLY A 367 -52.53 4.46 0.61
CA GLY A 367 -51.39 5.08 1.26
C GLY A 367 -51.41 5.03 2.80
N GLU A 368 -52.39 4.35 3.42
CA GLU A 368 -52.42 4.15 4.88
C GLU A 368 -51.43 3.07 5.31
N LEU A 369 -50.73 3.29 6.42
CA LEU A 369 -49.70 2.35 6.89
C LEU A 369 -50.33 1.04 7.41
N LEU A 370 -50.03 -0.10 6.80
CA LEU A 370 -50.45 -1.43 7.24
C LEU A 370 -49.48 -2.07 8.25
N GLY A 371 -48.20 -1.75 8.17
CA GLY A 371 -47.17 -2.36 9.01
C GLY A 371 -45.75 -2.09 8.53
N TYR A 372 -44.83 -2.95 8.95
CA TYR A 372 -43.41 -2.86 8.62
C TYR A 372 -42.87 -4.17 8.06
N SER A 373 -42.09 -4.10 6.98
CA SER A 373 -41.32 -5.23 6.47
C SER A 373 -39.88 -5.11 6.96
N ILE A 374 -39.34 -6.17 7.54
CA ILE A 374 -37.96 -6.24 8.04
C ILE A 374 -37.20 -7.24 7.17
N ILE A 375 -36.08 -6.81 6.59
CA ILE A 375 -35.15 -7.66 5.83
C ILE A 375 -33.84 -7.72 6.59
N VAL A 376 -33.25 -8.91 6.69
CA VAL A 376 -32.00 -9.15 7.41
C VAL A 376 -30.98 -9.77 6.45
N ILE A 377 -29.80 -9.16 6.36
CA ILE A 377 -28.69 -9.66 5.53
C ILE A 377 -27.53 -10.05 6.44
N ASP A 378 -27.03 -11.27 6.31
CA ASP A 378 -25.80 -11.69 7.01
C ASP A 378 -24.57 -11.06 6.34
N ILE A 379 -23.80 -10.30 7.11
CA ILE A 379 -22.56 -9.62 6.66
C ILE A 379 -21.32 -10.12 7.43
N THR A 380 -21.43 -11.28 8.09
CA THR A 380 -20.39 -11.81 8.98
C THR A 380 -19.06 -12.06 8.27
N GLU A 381 -19.11 -12.67 7.09
CA GLU A 381 -17.91 -12.99 6.30
C GLU A 381 -17.23 -11.72 5.78
N ASN A 382 -18.02 -10.74 5.32
CA ASN A 382 -17.52 -9.44 4.89
C ASN A 382 -16.79 -8.71 6.03
N LYS A 383 -17.38 -8.67 7.23
CA LYS A 383 -16.75 -8.05 8.40
C LYS A 383 -15.46 -8.76 8.82
N LYS A 384 -15.40 -10.09 8.75
CA LYS A 384 -14.18 -10.85 9.04
C LYS A 384 -13.06 -10.52 8.05
N THR A 385 -13.39 -10.42 6.77
CA THR A 385 -12.43 -10.08 5.72
C THR A 385 -11.95 -8.63 5.84
N GLU A 386 -12.85 -7.69 6.09
CA GLU A 386 -12.53 -6.28 6.33
C GLU A 386 -11.61 -6.12 7.54
N GLU A 387 -11.93 -6.79 8.65
CA GLU A 387 -11.11 -6.69 9.85
C GLU A 387 -9.75 -7.40 9.70
N ALA A 388 -9.70 -8.50 8.96
CA ALA A 388 -8.44 -9.16 8.61
C ALA A 388 -7.57 -8.28 7.71
N LEU A 389 -8.15 -7.62 6.71
CA LEU A 389 -7.46 -6.67 5.83
C LEU A 389 -6.97 -5.47 6.63
N ARG A 390 -7.82 -4.85 7.45
CA ARG A 390 -7.45 -3.73 8.32
C ARG A 390 -6.32 -4.10 9.28
N LYS A 391 -6.38 -5.29 9.90
CA LYS A 391 -5.31 -5.79 10.77
C LYS A 391 -4.01 -6.04 10.00
N SER A 392 -4.10 -6.54 8.78
CA SER A 392 -2.96 -6.76 7.88
C SER A 392 -2.32 -5.42 7.47
N GLU A 393 -3.11 -4.45 7.02
CA GLU A 393 -2.65 -3.10 6.67
C GLU A 393 -2.05 -2.36 7.85
N GLU A 394 -2.70 -2.44 9.03
CA GLU A 394 -2.18 -1.84 10.26
C GLU A 394 -0.86 -2.51 10.67
N HIS A 395 -0.77 -3.83 10.55
CA HIS A 395 0.47 -4.59 10.79
C HIS A 395 1.58 -4.16 9.83
N TYR A 396 1.30 -4.03 8.53
CA TYR A 396 2.27 -3.56 7.53
C TYR A 396 2.69 -2.10 7.77
N ARG A 397 1.75 -1.20 8.08
CA ARG A 397 2.02 0.20 8.38
C ARG A 397 2.92 0.33 9.61
N ILE A 398 2.63 -0.42 10.68
CA ILE A 398 3.45 -0.43 11.89
C ILE A 398 4.83 -1.02 11.58
N ALA A 399 4.91 -2.13 10.85
CA ALA A 399 6.19 -2.73 10.45
C ALA A 399 7.05 -1.78 9.60
N ALA A 400 6.44 -1.04 8.66
CA ALA A 400 7.13 -0.03 7.86
C ALA A 400 7.59 1.17 8.69
N THR A 401 6.77 1.64 9.65
CA THR A 401 7.07 2.80 10.51
C THR A 401 8.14 2.48 11.55
N LEU A 402 8.18 1.24 12.07
CA LEU A 402 9.18 0.79 13.05
C LEU A 402 10.52 0.42 12.40
N SER A 403 10.60 0.37 11.07
CA SER A 403 11.87 0.12 10.38
C SER A 403 12.83 1.29 10.60
N PRO A 404 14.04 1.08 11.13
CA PRO A 404 15.05 2.15 11.26
C PRO A 404 15.63 2.59 9.90
N ARG A 405 15.18 1.98 8.79
CA ARG A 405 15.59 2.30 7.42
C ARG A 405 14.59 3.22 6.75
N LEU A 406 15.12 4.31 6.22
CA LEU A 406 14.36 5.34 5.52
C LEU A 406 13.85 4.80 4.19
N SER A 407 12.54 4.62 4.09
CA SER A 407 11.91 3.98 2.92
C SER A 407 11.33 5.02 1.97
N TRP A 408 11.40 4.76 0.67
CA TRP A 408 10.84 5.61 -0.38
C TRP A 408 10.44 4.77 -1.60
N GLN A 409 9.57 5.31 -2.44
CA GLN A 409 9.07 4.66 -3.65
C GLN A 409 9.16 5.59 -4.86
N MET A 410 9.42 5.02 -6.04
CA MET A 410 9.46 5.73 -7.32
C MET A 410 8.63 5.01 -8.39
N ASP A 411 8.08 5.78 -9.33
CA ASP A 411 7.44 5.25 -10.53
C ASP A 411 8.44 4.50 -11.45
N ALA A 412 7.93 3.85 -12.49
CA ALA A 412 8.73 3.09 -13.45
C ALA A 412 9.82 3.94 -14.16
N GLN A 413 9.63 5.26 -14.26
CA GLN A 413 10.55 6.21 -14.89
C GLN A 413 11.58 6.79 -13.91
N GLY A 414 11.50 6.45 -12.63
CA GLY A 414 12.39 6.94 -11.60
C GLY A 414 12.01 8.35 -11.11
N GLN A 415 10.72 8.66 -11.00
CA GLN A 415 10.23 9.81 -10.23
C GLN A 415 9.77 9.37 -8.85
N ILE A 416 10.16 10.12 -7.82
CA ILE A 416 9.80 9.78 -6.44
C ILE A 416 8.33 10.10 -6.18
N GLU A 417 7.55 9.07 -5.83
CA GLU A 417 6.11 9.16 -5.55
C GLU A 417 5.83 9.33 -4.04
N ALA A 418 6.61 8.68 -3.17
CA ALA A 418 6.50 8.89 -1.73
C ALA A 418 7.84 8.68 -1.02
N ILE A 419 8.05 9.48 0.03
CA ILE A 419 9.24 9.44 0.89
C ILE A 419 8.75 9.47 2.33
N ASP A 420 9.37 8.68 3.19
CA ASP A 420 9.13 8.74 4.64
C ASP A 420 9.42 10.15 5.20
N GLU A 421 8.49 10.72 5.99
CA GLU A 421 8.66 12.03 6.63
C GLU A 421 9.93 12.10 7.49
N SER A 422 10.34 10.98 8.09
CA SER A 422 11.58 10.91 8.87
C SER A 422 12.82 11.21 8.01
N TYR A 423 12.80 10.82 6.73
CA TYR A 423 13.86 11.13 5.76
C TYR A 423 13.90 12.60 5.40
N ALA A 424 12.73 13.21 5.14
CA ALA A 424 12.65 14.65 4.83
C ALA A 424 13.19 15.50 5.99
N ARG A 425 12.83 15.14 7.23
CA ARG A 425 13.35 15.81 8.45
C ARG A 425 14.85 15.58 8.64
N MET A 426 15.33 14.35 8.51
CA MET A 426 16.75 14.00 8.73
C MET A 426 17.67 14.68 7.71
N MET A 427 17.25 14.72 6.44
CA MET A 427 18.06 15.28 5.37
C MET A 427 17.92 16.80 5.25
N GLY A 428 16.98 17.41 5.99
CA GLY A 428 16.67 18.85 5.91
C GLY A 428 16.31 19.32 4.50
N LEU A 429 15.78 18.41 3.67
CA LEU A 429 15.44 18.68 2.27
C LEU A 429 13.97 19.06 2.17
N VAL A 430 13.69 20.14 1.45
CA VAL A 430 12.34 20.42 0.94
C VAL A 430 12.06 19.41 -0.18
N LEU A 431 10.93 18.71 -0.15
CA LEU A 431 10.57 17.61 -1.06
C LEU A 431 10.76 17.95 -2.56
N ASP A 432 10.68 19.23 -2.94
CA ASP A 432 10.90 19.69 -4.32
C ASP A 432 12.37 19.61 -4.81
N ASP A 433 13.35 19.55 -3.91
CA ASP A 433 14.77 19.44 -4.28
C ASP A 433 15.22 18.01 -4.62
N VAL A 434 14.40 17.02 -4.28
CA VAL A 434 14.70 15.59 -4.47
C VAL A 434 14.01 15.00 -5.71
N ARG A 435 13.11 15.76 -6.36
CA ARG A 435 12.41 15.35 -7.59
C ARG A 435 13.38 15.25 -8.78
N GLY A 436 13.29 14.14 -9.52
CA GLY A 436 14.09 13.86 -10.73
C GLY A 436 15.57 13.50 -10.45
N THR A 437 16.48 13.96 -11.33
CA THR A 437 17.93 13.64 -11.28
C THR A 437 18.75 14.50 -10.30
N LYS A 438 18.09 15.41 -9.56
CA LYS A 438 18.74 16.39 -8.68
C LYS A 438 19.36 15.79 -7.42
N TRP A 439 18.97 14.59 -7.00
CA TRP A 439 19.57 13.90 -5.85
C TRP A 439 21.08 13.60 -6.03
N THR A 440 21.58 13.60 -7.26
CA THR A 440 23.04 13.44 -7.50
C THR A 440 23.87 14.63 -7.01
N ASN A 441 23.24 15.79 -6.77
CA ASN A 441 23.92 16.99 -6.27
C ASN A 441 24.28 16.89 -4.78
N ILE A 442 23.47 16.18 -4.00
CA ILE A 442 23.72 15.95 -2.56
C ILE A 442 24.70 14.79 -2.30
N VAL A 443 25.12 14.07 -3.35
CA VAL A 443 26.16 13.04 -3.27
C VAL A 443 27.55 13.69 -3.29
N HIS A 444 28.45 13.19 -2.45
CA HIS A 444 29.85 13.63 -2.40
C HIS A 444 30.51 13.56 -3.79
N PRO A 445 31.28 14.58 -4.23
CA PRO A 445 31.82 14.66 -5.58
C PRO A 445 32.57 13.41 -6.06
N ALA A 446 33.36 12.79 -5.19
CA ALA A 446 34.12 11.57 -5.51
C ALA A 446 33.24 10.33 -5.78
N ASP A 447 31.99 10.32 -5.33
CA ASP A 447 31.08 9.19 -5.51
C ASP A 447 30.16 9.37 -6.73
N ARG A 448 30.01 10.59 -7.25
CA ARG A 448 28.96 10.93 -8.24
C ARG A 448 29.01 10.10 -9.51
N ASP A 449 30.17 9.96 -10.14
CA ASP A 449 30.28 9.28 -11.44
C ASP A 449 30.01 7.79 -11.32
N ARG A 450 30.55 7.16 -10.27
CA ARG A 450 30.30 5.75 -9.93
C ARG A 450 28.81 5.50 -9.69
N ILE A 451 28.18 6.36 -8.89
CA ILE A 451 26.77 6.24 -8.53
C ILE A 451 25.86 6.46 -9.72
N LYS A 452 26.14 7.46 -10.58
CA LYS A 452 25.39 7.68 -11.82
C LYS A 452 25.46 6.47 -12.75
N ALA A 453 26.65 5.88 -12.92
CA ALA A 453 26.81 4.69 -13.75
C ALA A 453 26.06 3.48 -13.18
N SER A 454 26.12 3.28 -11.87
CA SER A 454 25.42 2.16 -11.20
C SER A 454 23.90 2.31 -11.27
N TRP A 455 23.39 3.52 -11.00
CA TRP A 455 21.96 3.83 -11.12
C TRP A 455 21.45 3.71 -12.57
N GLY A 456 22.23 4.19 -13.54
CA GLY A 456 21.90 4.06 -14.96
C GLY A 456 21.78 2.60 -15.42
N ARG A 457 22.66 1.72 -14.92
CA ARG A 457 22.54 0.27 -15.18
C ARG A 457 21.25 -0.29 -14.60
N ALA A 458 20.96 -0.02 -13.33
CA ALA A 458 19.73 -0.49 -12.68
C ALA A 458 18.48 -0.08 -13.48
N LEU A 459 18.37 1.20 -13.86
CA LEU A 459 17.26 1.68 -14.69
C LEU A 459 17.16 0.97 -16.05
N SER A 460 18.30 0.65 -16.69
CA SER A 460 18.30 0.05 -18.02
C SER A 460 17.89 -1.43 -18.07
N ASN A 461 18.18 -2.20 -17.01
CA ASN A 461 18.00 -3.65 -17.00
C ASN A 461 17.09 -4.15 -15.87
N GLY A 462 16.57 -3.25 -15.04
CA GLY A 462 15.76 -3.58 -13.87
C GLY A 462 16.54 -4.39 -12.83
N SER A 463 17.86 -4.19 -12.68
CA SER A 463 18.65 -4.84 -11.63
C SER A 463 18.49 -4.11 -10.30
N VAL A 464 18.73 -4.83 -9.20
CA VAL A 464 18.84 -4.22 -7.88
C VAL A 464 20.00 -3.23 -7.87
N TYR A 465 19.80 -2.09 -7.22
CA TYR A 465 20.84 -1.10 -6.94
C TYR A 465 21.20 -1.19 -5.45
N ASP A 466 22.46 -1.41 -5.13
CA ASP A 466 22.95 -1.52 -3.75
C ASP A 466 24.32 -0.86 -3.69
N GLU A 467 24.37 0.33 -3.11
CA GLU A 467 25.57 1.17 -3.10
C GLU A 467 25.76 1.87 -1.76
N GLU A 468 27.02 1.95 -1.32
CA GLU A 468 27.43 2.80 -0.21
C GLU A 468 27.96 4.13 -0.76
N LEU A 469 27.44 5.25 -0.27
CA LEU A 469 27.79 6.59 -0.74
C LEU A 469 27.66 7.63 0.36
N ARG A 470 28.38 8.74 0.18
CA ARG A 470 28.31 9.87 1.11
C ARG A 470 27.28 10.89 0.67
N TYR A 471 26.37 11.20 1.58
CA TYR A 471 25.40 12.28 1.40
C TYR A 471 25.82 13.51 2.18
N ARG A 472 25.54 14.68 1.61
CA ARG A 472 25.70 15.97 2.26
C ARG A 472 24.53 16.22 3.22
N MET A 473 24.84 16.48 4.47
CA MET A 473 23.89 16.83 5.53
C MET A 473 23.58 18.35 5.50
N PRO A 474 22.50 18.82 6.16
CA PRO A 474 22.13 20.24 6.21
C PRO A 474 23.22 21.17 6.76
N ASP A 475 24.02 20.68 7.71
CA ASP A 475 25.16 21.41 8.28
C ASP A 475 26.39 21.49 7.34
N GLY A 476 26.29 20.87 6.15
CA GLY A 476 27.33 20.82 5.14
C GLY A 476 28.33 19.67 5.32
N SER A 477 28.26 18.90 6.40
CA SER A 477 29.06 17.70 6.60
C SER A 477 28.65 16.57 5.65
N TYR A 478 29.49 15.54 5.53
CA TYR A 478 29.17 14.34 4.76
C TYR A 478 29.07 13.13 5.68
N ARG A 479 28.02 12.33 5.50
CA ARG A 479 27.81 11.06 6.22
C ARG A 479 27.64 9.89 5.27
N TRP A 480 28.10 8.72 5.69
CA TRP A 480 27.95 7.49 4.91
C TRP A 480 26.56 6.87 5.05
N PHE A 481 25.96 6.54 3.90
CA PHE A 481 24.75 5.76 3.84
C PHE A 481 24.90 4.58 2.89
N ARG A 482 24.21 3.49 3.19
CA ARG A 482 23.92 2.43 2.22
C ARG A 482 22.53 2.68 1.62
N SER A 483 22.45 2.68 0.30
CA SER A 483 21.19 2.84 -0.44
C SER A 483 20.90 1.56 -1.21
N TYR A 484 19.78 0.92 -0.89
CA TYR A 484 19.31 -0.31 -1.50
C TYR A 484 17.99 -0.05 -2.23
N VAL A 485 17.88 -0.42 -3.51
CA VAL A 485 16.70 -0.16 -4.33
C VAL A 485 16.40 -1.37 -5.20
N ALA A 486 15.16 -1.82 -5.17
CA ALA A 486 14.70 -2.98 -5.93
C ALA A 486 13.46 -2.65 -6.77
N PRO A 487 13.35 -3.14 -8.01
CA PRO A 487 12.18 -2.94 -8.84
C PRO A 487 11.11 -4.00 -8.57
N GLN A 488 9.86 -3.57 -8.53
CA GLN A 488 8.69 -4.41 -8.76
C GLN A 488 8.49 -4.55 -10.27
N LYS A 489 8.45 -5.79 -10.74
CA LYS A 489 8.30 -6.12 -12.16
C LYS A 489 6.95 -6.77 -12.42
N ALA A 490 6.38 -6.48 -13.57
CA ALA A 490 5.27 -7.23 -14.14
C ALA A 490 5.75 -8.62 -14.60
N PRO A 491 4.83 -9.58 -14.87
CA PRO A 491 5.17 -10.92 -15.32
C PRO A 491 5.98 -10.98 -16.62
N ASP A 492 5.87 -9.94 -17.47
CA ASP A 492 6.62 -9.78 -18.72
C ASP A 492 8.04 -9.21 -18.53
N GLY A 493 8.43 -8.91 -17.28
CA GLY A 493 9.72 -8.34 -16.92
C GLY A 493 9.76 -6.80 -16.94
N THR A 494 8.69 -6.13 -17.33
CA THR A 494 8.58 -4.66 -17.33
C THR A 494 8.61 -4.13 -15.90
N VAL A 495 9.42 -3.12 -15.62
CA VAL A 495 9.46 -2.48 -14.28
C VAL A 495 8.20 -1.64 -14.10
N LEU A 496 7.41 -1.94 -13.06
CA LEU A 496 6.22 -1.19 -12.68
C LEU A 496 6.55 -0.07 -11.69
N ARG A 497 7.44 -0.35 -10.73
CA ARG A 497 7.74 0.55 -9.61
C ARG A 497 9.10 0.23 -9.00
N TRP A 498 9.72 1.17 -8.30
CA TRP A 498 10.95 0.96 -7.55
C TRP A 498 10.73 1.24 -6.06
N TYR A 499 11.28 0.37 -5.21
CA TYR A 499 11.24 0.49 -3.75
C TYR A 499 12.66 0.65 -3.23
N GLY A 500 12.90 1.72 -2.50
CA GLY A 500 14.21 2.07 -1.95
C GLY A 500 14.22 2.11 -0.42
N GLN A 501 15.36 1.72 0.16
CA GLN A 501 15.68 1.87 1.57
C GLN A 501 17.06 2.53 1.70
N LYS A 502 17.22 3.35 2.73
CA LYS A 502 18.51 3.91 3.13
C LYS A 502 18.82 3.62 4.59
N GLU A 503 20.08 3.26 4.83
CA GLU A 503 20.64 2.96 6.14
C GLU A 503 21.82 3.88 6.40
N ASP A 504 21.82 4.62 7.51
CA ASP A 504 22.98 5.38 7.98
C ASP A 504 24.03 4.38 8.49
N ILE A 505 25.22 4.40 7.88
CA ILE A 505 26.34 3.52 8.21
C ILE A 505 27.57 4.31 8.68
N ASP A 506 27.40 5.58 9.03
CA ASP A 506 28.50 6.50 9.35
C ASP A 506 29.28 6.02 10.58
N THR A 507 28.59 5.70 11.67
CA THR A 507 29.20 5.12 12.89
C THR A 507 29.99 3.85 12.60
N ARG A 508 29.48 2.99 11.70
CA ARG A 508 30.15 1.74 11.30
C ARG A 508 31.43 2.04 10.53
N LYS A 509 31.40 2.99 9.59
CA LYS A 509 32.58 3.39 8.80
C LYS A 509 33.64 4.03 9.68
N ILE A 510 33.26 4.98 10.53
CA ILE A 510 34.17 5.64 11.48
C ILE A 510 34.83 4.61 12.40
N SER A 511 34.07 3.65 12.93
CA SER A 511 34.63 2.60 13.81
C SER A 511 35.62 1.70 13.07
N LEU A 512 35.35 1.36 11.81
CA LEU A 512 36.26 0.54 11.00
C LEU A 512 37.53 1.29 10.62
N ASP A 513 37.42 2.56 10.27
CA ASP A 513 38.58 3.39 9.94
C ASP A 513 39.42 3.67 11.19
N ALA A 514 38.80 3.95 12.34
CA ALA A 514 39.50 4.08 13.62
C ALA A 514 40.24 2.80 14.03
N LEU A 515 39.63 1.62 13.81
CA LEU A 515 40.29 0.34 14.05
C LEU A 515 41.49 0.14 13.13
N ARG A 516 41.36 0.49 11.84
CA ARG A 516 42.46 0.42 10.88
C ARG A 516 43.60 1.36 11.23
N ASP A 517 43.28 2.62 11.57
CA ASP A 517 44.27 3.61 12.00
C ASP A 517 45.01 3.13 13.25
N GLN A 518 44.29 2.53 14.21
CA GLN A 518 44.90 1.95 15.41
C GLN A 518 45.78 0.73 15.08
N GLU A 519 45.35 -0.14 14.16
CA GLU A 519 46.16 -1.27 13.68
C GLU A 519 47.44 -0.80 12.96
N GLU A 520 47.35 0.23 12.13
CA GLU A 520 48.49 0.83 11.42
C GLU A 520 49.46 1.51 12.38
N GLN A 521 48.96 2.30 13.34
CA GLN A 521 49.77 2.90 14.39
C GLN A 521 50.47 1.83 15.25
N PHE A 522 49.76 0.78 15.65
CA PHE A 522 50.35 -0.33 16.41
C PHE A 522 51.45 -1.04 15.61
N ARG A 523 51.21 -1.32 14.32
CA ARG A 523 52.23 -1.90 13.43
C ARG A 523 53.45 -1.00 13.31
N PHE A 524 53.25 0.30 13.10
CA PHE A 524 54.35 1.26 13.02
C PHE A 524 55.18 1.30 14.31
N ILE A 525 54.54 1.30 15.49
CA ILE A 525 55.22 1.27 16.79
C ILE A 525 56.03 -0.03 16.95
N LEU A 526 55.45 -1.18 16.65
CA LEU A 526 56.15 -2.47 16.78
C LEU A 526 57.35 -2.56 15.83
N ASP A 527 57.16 -2.19 14.56
CA ASP A 527 58.20 -2.31 13.54
C ASP A 527 59.39 -1.38 13.80
N ASN A 528 59.15 -0.22 14.42
CA ASN A 528 60.18 0.76 14.76
C ASN A 528 60.66 0.71 16.23
N CYS A 529 60.15 -0.23 17.03
CA CYS A 529 60.56 -0.38 18.43
C CYS A 529 62.05 -0.77 18.52
N PRO A 530 62.88 -0.07 19.32
CA PRO A 530 64.31 -0.39 19.47
C PRO A 530 64.54 -1.69 20.25
N HIS A 531 63.56 -2.16 21.01
CA HIS A 531 63.61 -3.43 21.74
C HIS A 531 63.15 -4.60 20.85
N LEU A 532 63.69 -5.79 21.07
CA LEU A 532 63.25 -6.98 20.36
C LEU A 532 62.00 -7.51 21.05
N PHE A 533 60.91 -7.64 20.30
CA PHE A 533 59.60 -8.01 20.83
C PHE A 533 59.03 -9.20 20.06
N TRP A 534 58.37 -10.09 20.79
CA TRP A 534 57.73 -11.27 20.26
C TRP A 534 56.40 -11.54 20.96
N MET A 535 55.49 -12.19 20.25
CA MET A 535 54.18 -12.62 20.73
C MET A 535 53.90 -14.03 20.26
N THR A 536 53.21 -14.81 21.10
CA THR A 536 52.78 -16.16 20.75
C THR A 536 51.31 -16.39 21.02
N THR A 537 50.79 -17.44 20.40
CA THR A 537 49.54 -18.11 20.82
C THR A 537 49.68 -18.70 22.23
N PRO A 538 48.58 -19.16 22.86
CA PRO A 538 48.61 -19.82 24.17
C PRO A 538 49.55 -21.03 24.25
N ASP A 539 49.70 -21.78 23.17
CA ASP A 539 50.56 -22.96 23.03
C ASP A 539 52.01 -22.62 22.66
N GLY A 540 52.37 -21.33 22.61
CA GLY A 540 53.75 -20.88 22.42
C GLY A 540 54.21 -20.77 20.96
N GLN A 541 53.29 -20.79 19.99
CA GLN A 541 53.62 -20.57 18.58
C GLN A 541 53.71 -19.08 18.27
N MET A 542 54.79 -18.66 17.62
CA MET A 542 55.05 -17.26 17.27
C MET A 542 53.94 -16.70 16.37
N THR A 543 53.19 -15.71 16.85
CA THR A 543 52.14 -15.01 16.07
C THR A 543 52.67 -13.74 15.44
N ARG A 544 53.51 -13.01 16.17
CA ARG A 544 54.11 -11.75 15.74
C ARG A 544 55.48 -11.57 16.39
N ALA A 545 56.41 -10.98 15.67
CA ALA A 545 57.64 -10.43 16.24
C ALA A 545 58.09 -9.25 15.39
N ASN A 546 58.76 -8.27 15.99
CA ASN A 546 59.21 -7.11 15.22
C ASN A 546 60.41 -7.49 14.31
N PRO A 547 60.57 -6.87 13.13
CA PRO A 547 61.59 -7.25 12.14
C PRO A 547 63.01 -7.32 12.70
N ARG A 548 63.32 -6.48 13.69
CA ARG A 548 64.62 -6.40 14.35
C ARG A 548 65.08 -7.73 14.98
N ILE A 549 64.15 -8.55 15.47
CA ILE A 549 64.49 -9.86 16.04
C ILE A 549 65.10 -10.77 14.97
N PHE A 550 64.54 -10.75 13.76
CA PHE A 550 64.98 -11.58 12.63
C PHE A 550 66.32 -11.07 12.07
N HIS A 551 66.53 -9.76 12.04
CA HIS A 551 67.83 -9.18 11.69
C HIS A 551 68.95 -9.59 12.67
N LEU A 552 68.65 -9.61 13.98
CA LEU A 552 69.63 -9.97 15.00
C LEU A 552 69.92 -11.48 15.01
N THR A 553 68.88 -12.32 14.98
CA THR A 553 69.04 -13.78 15.09
C THR A 553 69.42 -14.43 13.77
N GLY A 554 69.18 -13.76 12.63
CA GLY A 554 69.35 -14.32 11.30
C GLY A 554 68.28 -15.34 10.92
N GLN A 555 67.27 -15.56 11.77
CA GLN A 555 66.15 -16.46 11.49
C GLN A 555 65.06 -15.73 10.69
N THR A 556 64.32 -16.48 9.88
CA THR A 556 63.05 -16.03 9.28
C THR A 556 61.88 -16.38 10.20
N TYR A 557 60.75 -15.69 10.03
CA TYR A 557 59.52 -16.02 10.77
C TYR A 557 59.13 -17.51 10.63
N GLU A 558 59.28 -18.10 9.44
CA GLU A 558 58.99 -19.52 9.20
C GLU A 558 59.90 -20.45 10.00
N GLN A 559 61.20 -20.14 10.09
CA GLN A 559 62.17 -20.92 10.88
C GLN A 559 61.92 -20.84 12.38
N THR A 560 61.20 -19.83 12.88
CA THR A 560 60.89 -19.72 14.32
C THR A 560 59.70 -20.55 14.78
N ARG A 561 58.90 -21.11 13.85
CA ARG A 561 57.72 -21.93 14.17
C ARG A 561 58.12 -23.26 14.84
N ASN A 562 57.18 -23.89 15.55
CA ASN A 562 57.36 -25.21 16.16
C ASN A 562 58.59 -25.35 17.06
N HIS A 563 58.89 -24.31 17.85
CA HIS A 563 60.11 -24.20 18.67
C HIS A 563 61.42 -24.02 17.89
N GLY A 564 61.39 -23.74 16.59
CA GLY A 564 62.61 -23.48 15.80
C GLY A 564 63.36 -22.22 16.23
N TRP A 565 62.75 -21.34 17.02
CA TRP A 565 63.47 -20.26 17.72
C TRP A 565 64.55 -20.79 18.68
N LEU A 566 64.50 -22.06 19.11
CA LEU A 566 65.55 -22.69 19.93
C LEU A 566 66.83 -22.99 19.13
N ASP A 567 66.80 -22.91 17.80
CA ASP A 567 67.95 -23.25 16.96
C ASP A 567 69.12 -22.29 17.16
N ILE A 568 68.85 -21.05 17.55
CA ILE A 568 69.92 -20.10 17.93
C ILE A 568 70.50 -20.39 19.31
N VAL A 569 69.80 -21.11 20.19
CA VAL A 569 70.25 -21.38 21.57
C VAL A 569 71.40 -22.39 21.56
N HIS A 570 72.39 -22.21 22.44
CA HIS A 570 73.53 -23.11 22.59
C HIS A 570 73.07 -24.56 22.80
N PRO A 571 73.62 -25.55 22.07
CA PRO A 571 73.10 -26.93 22.07
C PRO A 571 72.93 -27.55 23.46
N GLU A 572 73.86 -27.28 24.38
CA GLU A 572 73.82 -27.79 25.76
C GLU A 572 72.69 -27.16 26.61
N GLN A 573 72.22 -25.96 26.25
CA GLN A 573 71.20 -25.21 26.98
C GLN A 573 69.80 -25.41 26.41
N ARG A 574 69.67 -25.84 25.14
CA ARG A 574 68.37 -26.00 24.45
C ARG A 574 67.34 -26.81 25.24
N ALA A 575 67.76 -27.94 25.82
CA ALA A 575 66.86 -28.80 26.58
C ALA A 575 66.32 -28.12 27.84
N ALA A 576 67.19 -27.41 28.58
CA ALA A 576 66.81 -26.69 29.78
C ALA A 576 65.91 -25.47 29.47
N VAL A 577 66.29 -24.67 28.47
CA VAL A 577 65.53 -23.49 28.02
C VAL A 577 64.14 -23.90 27.53
N ARG A 578 64.04 -25.01 26.77
CA ARG A 578 62.76 -25.58 26.33
C ARG A 578 61.91 -26.07 27.50
N ALA A 579 62.49 -26.80 28.45
CA ALA A 579 61.76 -27.31 29.61
C ALA A 579 61.15 -26.18 30.43
N GLN A 580 61.91 -25.09 30.64
CA GLN A 580 61.42 -23.90 31.34
C GLN A 580 60.29 -23.22 30.56
N TRP A 581 60.40 -23.12 29.23
CA TRP A 581 59.32 -22.56 28.41
C TRP A 581 58.04 -23.40 28.50
N MET A 582 58.14 -24.72 28.35
CA MET A 582 57.01 -25.64 28.47
C MET A 582 56.32 -25.56 29.84
N GLU A 583 57.09 -25.41 30.92
CA GLU A 583 56.53 -25.22 32.26
C GLU A 583 55.81 -23.86 32.39
N CYS A 584 56.32 -22.80 31.75
CA CYS A 584 55.65 -21.51 31.72
C CYS A 584 54.32 -21.62 30.96
N LEU A 585 54.29 -22.26 29.78
CA LEU A 585 53.05 -22.51 29.02
C LEU A 585 51.99 -23.24 29.86
N ARG A 586 52.40 -24.19 30.70
CA ARG A 586 51.51 -24.98 31.56
C ARG A 586 51.04 -24.22 32.79
N THR A 587 51.90 -23.39 33.39
CA THR A 587 51.63 -22.75 34.70
C THR A 587 51.20 -21.29 34.63
N GLY A 588 51.40 -20.63 33.48
CA GLY A 588 51.20 -19.18 33.36
C GLY A 588 52.20 -18.36 34.19
N LYS A 589 53.35 -18.94 34.57
CA LYS A 589 54.42 -18.18 35.22
C LYS A 589 55.18 -17.34 34.21
N VAL A 590 55.70 -16.20 34.65
CA VAL A 590 56.57 -15.35 33.82
C VAL A 590 57.79 -16.16 33.37
N TYR A 591 58.01 -16.18 32.06
CA TYR A 591 59.20 -16.72 31.43
C TYR A 591 60.33 -15.71 31.58
N ASP A 592 61.44 -16.11 32.17
CA ASP A 592 62.60 -15.24 32.34
C ASP A 592 63.85 -16.11 32.42
N VAL A 593 64.62 -16.14 31.33
CA VAL A 593 65.77 -17.04 31.20
C VAL A 593 66.91 -16.36 30.46
N ASP A 594 68.12 -16.60 30.96
CA ASP A 594 69.37 -16.16 30.35
C ASP A 594 70.00 -17.38 29.65
N PHE A 595 70.36 -17.24 28.38
CA PHE A 595 70.98 -18.30 27.59
C PHE A 595 71.96 -17.73 26.57
N GLN A 596 72.87 -18.58 26.09
CA GLN A 596 73.75 -18.22 24.98
C GLN A 596 73.04 -18.47 23.66
N ALA A 597 73.00 -17.45 22.81
CA ALA A 597 72.44 -17.51 21.46
C ALA A 597 73.52 -17.23 20.41
N ARG A 598 73.48 -17.97 19.31
CA ARG A 598 74.29 -17.70 18.12
C ARG A 598 73.53 -16.72 17.24
N LEU A 599 74.06 -15.50 17.12
CA LEU A 599 73.43 -14.42 16.37
C LEU A 599 73.90 -14.41 14.91
N SER A 600 73.36 -13.48 14.11
CA SER A 600 73.64 -13.38 12.67
C SER A 600 75.10 -13.08 12.32
N ASP A 601 75.88 -12.56 13.26
CA ASP A 601 77.33 -12.37 13.14
C ASP A 601 78.14 -13.66 13.34
N GLY A 602 77.46 -14.76 13.70
CA GLY A 602 78.02 -16.08 13.90
C GLY A 602 78.65 -16.33 15.27
N ARG A 603 78.68 -15.33 16.17
CA ARG A 603 79.27 -15.41 17.52
C ARG A 603 78.22 -15.78 18.57
N TRP A 604 78.69 -16.15 19.75
CA TRP A 604 77.85 -16.46 20.91
C TRP A 604 77.66 -15.23 21.78
N HIS A 605 76.40 -14.86 22.00
CA HIS A 605 76.00 -13.74 22.84
C HIS A 605 75.15 -14.25 24.00
N TRP A 606 75.32 -13.65 25.17
CA TRP A 606 74.38 -13.88 26.26
C TRP A 606 73.11 -13.08 25.97
N MET A 607 71.99 -13.79 25.89
CA MET A 607 70.68 -13.22 25.65
C MET A 607 69.77 -13.53 26.83
N ARG A 608 68.86 -12.61 27.11
CA ARG A 608 67.77 -12.79 28.06
C ARG A 608 66.45 -12.76 27.32
N ALA A 609 65.69 -13.83 27.41
CA ALA A 609 64.30 -13.86 27.01
C ALA A 609 63.41 -13.66 28.23
N TRP A 610 62.56 -12.65 28.17
CA TRP A 610 61.52 -12.41 29.15
C TRP A 610 60.16 -12.49 28.46
N GLY A 611 59.16 -13.10 29.09
CA GLY A 611 57.81 -13.15 28.56
C GLY A 611 56.76 -13.35 29.64
N ALA A 612 55.60 -12.74 29.46
CA ALA A 612 54.47 -12.85 30.37
C ALA A 612 53.22 -13.32 29.62
N PRO A 613 52.35 -14.12 30.26
CA PRO A 613 51.09 -14.52 29.66
C PRO A 613 50.10 -13.36 29.70
N ARG A 614 49.35 -13.21 28.62
CA ARG A 614 48.12 -12.41 28.56
C ARG A 614 46.95 -13.34 28.84
N CYS A 615 46.19 -13.07 29.89
CA CYS A 615 45.04 -13.89 30.27
C CYS A 615 43.72 -13.13 30.11
N ASP A 616 42.62 -13.88 29.97
CA ASP A 616 41.25 -13.35 30.14
C ASP A 616 40.89 -13.20 31.64
N ASP A 617 39.68 -12.72 31.92
CA ASP A 617 39.17 -12.54 33.29
C ASP A 617 39.06 -13.86 34.07
N ALA A 618 38.94 -14.98 33.37
CA ALA A 618 38.90 -16.34 33.93
C ALA A 618 40.30 -16.95 34.14
N ARG A 619 41.37 -16.17 33.91
CA ARG A 619 42.80 -16.58 33.97
C ARG A 619 43.21 -17.62 32.93
N ASN A 620 42.45 -17.83 31.86
CA ASN A 620 42.91 -18.62 30.73
C ASN A 620 43.93 -17.83 29.93
N ILE A 621 45.02 -18.48 29.52
CA ILE A 621 46.07 -17.85 28.72
C ILE A 621 45.54 -17.63 27.30
N LEU A 622 45.47 -16.38 26.86
CA LEU A 622 45.09 -15.95 25.51
C LEU A 622 46.31 -15.82 24.57
N GLY A 623 47.52 -15.81 25.12
CA GLY A 623 48.78 -15.73 24.38
C GLY A 623 49.91 -15.23 25.27
N TRP A 624 51.12 -15.14 24.74
CA TRP A 624 52.29 -14.60 25.44
C TRP A 624 52.84 -13.41 24.70
N TYR A 625 53.44 -12.48 25.44
CA TYR A 625 54.24 -11.40 24.89
C TYR A 625 55.57 -11.34 25.63
N GLY A 626 56.63 -10.97 24.94
CA GLY A 626 57.95 -10.98 25.54
C GLY A 626 58.97 -10.16 24.78
N THR A 627 60.13 -10.02 25.41
CA THR A 627 61.28 -9.31 24.85
C THR A 627 62.48 -10.22 24.81
N LEU A 628 63.40 -9.90 23.90
CA LEU A 628 64.73 -10.46 23.86
C LEU A 628 65.72 -9.31 24.02
N SER A 629 66.70 -9.48 24.91
CA SER A 629 67.71 -8.45 25.18
C SER A 629 69.08 -9.08 25.29
N GLU A 630 70.09 -8.41 24.76
CA GLU A 630 71.48 -8.83 24.96
C GLU A 630 71.94 -8.41 26.36
N ILE A 631 72.65 -9.31 27.05
CA ILE A 631 73.20 -9.07 28.38
C ILE A 631 74.70 -9.39 28.36
N THR A 632 75.48 -8.70 29.19
CA THR A 632 76.93 -8.91 29.27
C THR A 632 77.33 -10.01 30.27
N THR A 633 76.45 -10.34 31.22
CA THR A 633 76.73 -11.31 32.29
C THR A 633 75.44 -12.03 32.67
N PRO A 634 75.42 -13.38 32.76
CA PRO A 634 74.23 -14.11 33.17
C PRO A 634 73.93 -13.85 34.65
N ARG A 635 72.66 -13.89 35.03
CA ARG A 635 72.26 -13.82 36.44
C ARG A 635 72.63 -15.10 37.18
N SER A 636 72.93 -14.96 38.47
CA SER A 636 73.11 -16.10 39.37
C SER A 636 71.83 -16.97 39.41
N PRO A 637 71.95 -18.31 39.46
CA PRO A 637 70.80 -19.20 39.57
C PRO A 637 69.93 -18.81 40.78
N GLY A 638 68.68 -18.40 40.55
CA GLY A 638 67.73 -18.03 41.60
C GLY A 638 67.46 -16.52 41.78
N ALA A 639 68.11 -15.62 41.03
CA ALA A 639 67.79 -14.20 41.05
C ALA A 639 66.55 -13.86 40.19
N GLN A 640 65.34 -14.06 40.76
CA GLN A 640 64.10 -13.54 40.17
C GLN A 640 63.92 -12.05 40.53
N LEU A 641 63.57 -11.23 39.54
CA LEU A 641 63.06 -9.88 39.79
C LEU A 641 61.69 -9.99 40.51
N PRO A 642 61.28 -8.96 41.28
CA PRO A 642 59.94 -8.92 41.84
C PRO A 642 58.92 -9.14 40.72
N ALA A 643 57.92 -9.98 40.99
CA ALA A 643 56.85 -10.25 40.05
C ALA A 643 56.26 -8.92 39.58
N VAL A 644 56.47 -8.59 38.31
CA VAL A 644 55.69 -7.52 37.69
C VAL A 644 54.26 -8.05 37.69
N SER A 645 53.37 -7.41 38.45
CA SER A 645 51.96 -7.78 38.43
C SER A 645 51.52 -7.90 36.98
N PRO A 646 50.80 -8.98 36.60
CA PRO A 646 50.26 -9.08 35.25
C PRO A 646 49.53 -7.78 34.99
N LEU A 647 49.91 -7.06 33.93
CA LEU A 647 49.16 -5.92 33.44
C LEU A 647 47.74 -6.44 33.27
N ARG A 648 46.83 -6.05 34.19
CA ARG A 648 45.40 -6.23 33.98
C ARG A 648 45.12 -5.61 32.63
N ALA A 649 44.31 -6.28 31.81
CA ALA A 649 43.78 -5.64 30.62
C ALA A 649 43.23 -4.28 31.06
N TYR A 650 43.83 -3.19 30.57
CA TYR A 650 43.24 -1.87 30.71
C TYR A 650 41.95 -1.95 29.90
N THR A 651 40.84 -2.24 30.58
CA THR A 651 39.52 -2.07 30.01
C THR A 651 39.30 -0.57 29.83
N LEU A 652 39.00 -0.15 28.61
CA LEU A 652 38.59 1.21 28.21
C LEU A 652 37.47 1.83 29.10
N HIS A 653 36.88 1.05 30.01
CA HIS A 653 35.91 1.51 30.99
C HIS A 653 36.48 2.51 32.01
N ASP A 654 37.75 2.41 32.40
CA ASP A 654 38.33 3.26 33.45
C ASP A 654 38.57 4.72 32.98
N GLU A 655 38.77 4.97 31.67
CA GLU A 655 38.86 6.33 31.12
C GLU A 655 37.49 7.01 31.00
N GLN A 656 36.42 6.26 30.71
CA GLN A 656 35.07 6.82 30.62
C GLN A 656 34.51 7.24 31.98
N GLU A 657 34.83 6.53 33.07
CA GLU A 657 34.44 6.96 34.42
C GLU A 657 35.21 8.21 34.88
N SER A 658 36.49 8.34 34.50
CA SER A 658 37.29 9.51 34.85
C SER A 658 36.85 10.77 34.11
N GLN A 659 36.57 10.67 32.79
CA GLN A 659 35.99 11.78 32.02
C GLN A 659 34.55 12.14 32.42
N SER A 660 33.73 11.14 32.80
CA SER A 660 32.37 11.39 33.29
C SER A 660 32.35 12.11 34.65
N ARG A 661 33.36 11.89 35.50
CA ARG A 661 33.52 12.61 36.77
C ARG A 661 34.05 14.04 36.58
N GLU A 662 34.88 14.31 35.57
CA GLU A 662 35.31 15.68 35.25
C GLU A 662 34.20 16.52 34.61
N ILE A 663 33.32 15.94 33.78
CA ILE A 663 32.19 16.66 33.18
C ILE A 663 31.11 17.01 34.23
N ALA A 664 30.98 16.20 35.29
CA ALA A 664 30.05 16.46 36.38
C ALA A 664 30.52 17.57 37.36
N ALA A 665 31.77 18.05 37.24
CA ALA A 665 32.36 19.04 38.16
C ALA A 665 32.34 20.49 37.64
N LEU A 666 31.77 20.76 36.45
CA LEU A 666 31.65 22.12 35.92
C LEU A 666 30.48 22.88 36.60
N PRO A 667 30.68 24.11 37.11
CA PRO A 667 29.62 24.87 37.76
C PRO A 667 28.52 25.25 36.76
N ARG A 668 27.26 24.87 37.06
CA ARG A 668 26.07 25.41 36.39
C ARG A 668 25.92 26.90 36.70
N THR A 669 26.55 27.72 35.86
CA THR A 669 26.11 29.08 35.54
C THR A 669 25.86 29.02 34.03
N TRP A 670 24.65 29.22 33.52
CA TRP A 670 24.11 30.53 33.18
C TRP A 670 22.58 30.49 33.16
N SER A 671 21.99 31.49 33.78
CA SER A 671 20.58 31.89 33.68
C SER A 671 20.39 32.94 32.59
N ARG A 672 19.58 32.63 31.56
CA ARG A 672 18.53 33.43 30.92
C ARG A 672 18.32 33.01 29.47
#